data_AF-A0A445E8S2-F1
#
_entry.id   AF-A0A445E8S2-F1
#
_cell.length_a   1.000
_cell.length_b   1.000
_cell.length_c   1.000
_cell.angle_alpha   90.00
_cell.angle_beta   90.00
_cell.angle_gamma   90.00
#
_symmetry.space_group_name_H-M   'P 1'
#
loop_
_entity.id
_entity.type
_entity.pdbx_description
1 polymer ?
#
loop_
_entity_poly.entity_id
_entity_poly.type
_entity_poly.pdbx_seq_one_letter_code
_entity_poly.pdbx_strand_id
1 'polypeptide(L)'
;MASSSSSSFLLDAPRIKHDVFISFRGEDIRTSFLSHLRKELHRYHIDFFVDDEKLHPGDDISSTLIQAIEESCISLVIFSENYASSTWCLNELVKVIQCMKQDRRIVIPVFYNVVPSDVRHQNNSFKEAFDKHQHRLKGNMMKVQSWRFALKEASNLSGFHYPSKYQDESKFIEEIVNDISEKLSYIFSIESKCLVGIDDNFTSIESLLEIESVKVRIIGIWGMGGIGKTTIAEFLFDKYSSQYEGSCMLKNVREESQKFGVPYLCEKLISELLAGESLVLKGSSKARSAFIQRKLSRKKVFIVLDDMDTLEQFEHLATKWLGPGSRIIITTRDKHVLRKVHGIYEVQGLSFKNSLKLFCLNAFDKVYPETGYEEFSEIAVNYANGVPLALRVLGSFLYSKTIEEWESALGKLKIYPNIDIFNVLKLSYDGLDDLEKDIFLDIAFFFKGEDKDVVISFLESCGFFPAIGIGNLSRKALITISNRNTIEMHDLIGQMGREIVRQESIKDPGRRSRLSNHEDVYNVLNNNKGTDSVEGIMLDLSQIKRDLHLDADTFKRMPNIRFLKFYDSWRQKESANVHVSSTFDSFPKELRYLEWSGCPVKSLPPNICAEKLVKLSMPDSQVSKLWDGVQDLVNLKKINLRGCKQLVELPDFSRASNLEEICLIECVRLFELHPSILSIHKLENLSVWGCKALKSLKSNIHLKSLKKLDVRCCSSMKEFSVSSEELMSLNFNGTIIEMLQSSVGRLSKLVECDLSNVRLETLPNELCLLVSLEKLNLEGCKQLIELPHNMKALSRLQDLNITGCCSLGSLPELPPSLIHLSATNCRSLEKLFNIKTLFSLNLKSISFENCERLDEHSFLEYVHLTMMGVAIRDILADMLQYKIEPHADDDDTTFFPESNNQVFYPGSKVPPWFIYQTREASVTIDLPADQPLNQLVGFILCCVVYHIPSHIESPTTSRAFSSKRPPKIRCQYSGFGYSKQFAKTSRWNSDHVCIWFHAAHNRQWHGNNATFKFKAETLSEFKVETRCEDYTPWNKRIPYVWRVIEEWEVIGCGVYPIYASDILDVFQKVDPQFQFFKDRSSWERKSGIGRTDLQSVYTLEEVKTRMIHKMEADQKRFSSVSRICRISNNRTRMSMVSLKPKEVSQRLNEEENQVDQRNSSPLPWRLVTKMFKCLYGCC
;
A
#
# COMPACT_ATOMS: atom_id res chain seq x y z
N MET A 1 -30.84 11.34 40.73
CA MET A 1 -32.15 10.73 41.07
C MET A 1 -33.17 11.20 40.05
N ALA A 2 -33.77 10.26 39.30
CA ALA A 2 -35.07 10.35 38.63
C ALA A 2 -35.14 9.11 37.72
N SER A 3 -36.02 8.16 38.04
CA SER A 3 -36.18 6.92 37.28
C SER A 3 -37.17 7.12 36.13
N SER A 4 -36.81 6.71 34.91
CA SER A 4 -37.76 6.48 33.83
C SER A 4 -37.57 5.05 33.30
N SER A 5 -38.64 4.26 33.41
CA SER A 5 -38.69 2.84 33.07
C SER A 5 -38.44 2.55 31.58
N SER A 6 -37.41 1.77 31.28
CA SER A 6 -37.23 1.17 29.96
C SER A 6 -38.13 -0.07 29.81
N SER A 7 -39.33 0.10 29.26
CA SER A 7 -40.17 -1.03 28.84
C SER A 7 -39.55 -1.72 27.62
N SER A 8 -38.92 -2.87 27.83
CA SER A 8 -38.27 -3.65 26.79
C SER A 8 -39.29 -4.33 25.85
N PHE A 9 -39.41 -3.84 24.63
CA PHE A 9 -39.94 -4.63 23.51
C PHE A 9 -38.77 -5.31 22.79
N LEU A 10 -38.28 -6.40 23.39
CA LEU A 10 -37.47 -7.37 22.69
C LEU A 10 -38.41 -8.25 21.84
N LEU A 11 -38.01 -8.56 20.62
CA LEU A 11 -38.54 -9.74 19.92
C LEU A 11 -38.22 -10.97 20.77
N ASP A 12 -39.19 -11.86 20.97
CA ASP A 12 -39.13 -12.94 21.97
C ASP A 12 -37.91 -13.86 21.80
N ALA A 13 -36.85 -13.57 22.56
CA ALA A 13 -35.82 -14.52 22.90
C ALA A 13 -36.31 -15.32 24.13
N PRO A 14 -36.28 -16.67 24.10
CA PRO A 14 -36.75 -17.47 25.23
C PRO A 14 -35.88 -17.17 26.45
N ARG A 15 -36.50 -16.73 27.56
CA ARG A 15 -35.81 -16.41 28.81
C ARG A 15 -35.19 -17.68 29.41
N ILE A 16 -33.91 -17.89 29.12
CA ILE A 16 -33.11 -18.92 29.77
C ILE A 16 -32.99 -18.55 31.26
N LYS A 17 -33.33 -19.51 32.12
CA LYS A 17 -33.31 -19.38 33.58
C LYS A 17 -32.39 -20.38 34.26
N HIS A 18 -32.08 -21.49 33.56
CA HIS A 18 -31.22 -22.57 34.02
C HIS A 18 -30.27 -22.99 32.88
N ASP A 19 -29.02 -23.34 33.20
CA ASP A 19 -28.08 -23.80 32.16
C ASP A 19 -28.40 -25.24 31.74
N VAL A 20 -28.74 -26.11 32.71
CA VAL A 20 -28.99 -27.54 32.49
C VAL A 20 -30.29 -28.02 33.16
N PHE A 21 -31.21 -28.58 32.40
CA PHE A 21 -32.29 -29.43 32.91
C PHE A 21 -31.82 -30.89 33.00
N ILE A 22 -32.06 -31.57 34.13
CA ILE A 22 -31.67 -32.98 34.30
C ILE A 22 -32.93 -33.86 34.40
N SER A 23 -33.15 -34.72 33.39
CA SER A 23 -34.21 -35.73 33.38
C SER A 23 -33.65 -37.11 33.73
N PHE A 24 -34.26 -37.80 34.69
CA PHE A 24 -33.72 -39.03 35.28
C PHE A 24 -34.81 -39.84 36.01
N ARG A 25 -34.48 -41.09 36.39
CA ARG A 25 -35.33 -41.89 37.30
C ARG A 25 -34.87 -41.75 38.75
N GLY A 26 -35.68 -41.10 39.56
CA GLY A 26 -35.37 -40.85 40.99
C GLY A 26 -35.07 -42.10 41.82
N GLU A 27 -35.76 -43.22 41.57
CA GLU A 27 -35.53 -44.48 42.31
C GLU A 27 -34.19 -45.14 41.97
N ASP A 28 -33.61 -44.90 40.79
CA ASP A 28 -32.42 -45.61 40.32
C ASP A 28 -31.11 -44.88 40.71
N ILE A 29 -31.08 -43.55 40.64
CA ILE A 29 -29.81 -42.78 40.68
C ILE A 29 -29.76 -41.55 41.62
N ARG A 30 -30.87 -41.19 42.29
CA ARG A 30 -30.99 -39.91 43.03
C ARG A 30 -29.93 -39.73 44.13
N THR A 31 -29.64 -40.79 44.90
CA THR A 31 -28.73 -40.75 46.05
C THR A 31 -27.31 -41.23 45.74
N SER A 32 -27.03 -41.61 44.48
CA SER A 32 -25.73 -42.10 44.02
C SER A 32 -25.16 -41.18 42.94
N PHE A 33 -25.14 -41.60 41.68
CA PHE A 33 -24.57 -40.90 40.52
C PHE A 33 -25.02 -39.44 40.44
N LEU A 34 -26.32 -39.16 40.62
CA LEU A 34 -26.83 -37.79 40.54
C LEU A 34 -26.29 -36.88 41.65
N SER A 35 -26.06 -37.41 42.86
CA SER A 35 -25.53 -36.61 43.97
C SER A 35 -24.08 -36.17 43.71
N HIS A 36 -23.28 -37.04 43.09
CA HIS A 36 -21.91 -36.74 42.68
C HIS A 36 -21.89 -35.76 41.49
N LEU A 37 -22.77 -35.94 40.51
CA LEU A 37 -22.94 -35.02 39.38
C LEU A 37 -23.36 -33.61 39.82
N ARG A 38 -24.35 -33.46 40.72
CA ARG A 38 -24.76 -32.17 41.30
C ARG A 38 -23.58 -31.45 41.96
N LYS A 39 -22.77 -32.18 42.73
CA LYS A 39 -21.58 -31.62 43.41
C LYS A 39 -20.55 -31.08 42.42
N GLU A 40 -20.30 -31.79 41.32
CA GLU A 40 -19.31 -31.37 40.33
C GLU A 40 -19.84 -30.23 39.43
N LEU A 41 -21.12 -30.24 39.06
CA LEU A 41 -21.77 -29.09 38.39
C LEU A 41 -21.67 -27.80 39.23
N HIS A 42 -21.91 -27.87 40.54
CA HIS A 42 -21.72 -26.74 41.45
C HIS A 42 -20.28 -26.26 41.52
N ARG A 43 -19.29 -27.17 41.44
CA ARG A 43 -17.85 -26.83 41.44
C ARG A 43 -17.45 -26.06 40.17
N TYR A 44 -18.14 -26.30 39.06
CA TYR A 44 -17.99 -25.58 37.79
C TYR A 44 -18.91 -24.35 37.68
N HIS A 45 -19.65 -24.00 38.74
CA HIS A 45 -20.58 -22.86 38.79
C HIS A 45 -21.73 -22.88 37.74
N ILE A 46 -22.15 -24.08 37.30
CA ILE A 46 -23.26 -24.27 36.37
C ILE A 46 -24.59 -24.30 37.15
N ASP A 47 -25.59 -23.49 36.78
CA ASP A 47 -26.94 -23.59 37.38
C ASP A 47 -27.75 -24.69 36.68
N PHE A 48 -28.35 -25.56 37.47
CA PHE A 48 -29.13 -26.67 36.96
C PHE A 48 -30.50 -26.77 37.63
N PHE A 49 -31.45 -27.37 36.94
CA PHE A 49 -32.78 -27.67 37.45
C PHE A 49 -32.93 -29.17 37.68
N VAL A 50 -33.43 -29.53 38.87
CA VAL A 50 -33.85 -30.90 39.23
C VAL A 50 -35.15 -30.82 40.02
N ASP A 51 -35.98 -31.86 39.88
CA ASP A 51 -37.34 -31.95 40.42
C ASP A 51 -37.46 -31.70 41.95
N ASP A 52 -36.44 -32.09 42.73
CA ASP A 52 -36.51 -32.07 44.20
C ASP A 52 -36.33 -30.69 44.89
N GLU A 53 -35.72 -29.68 44.24
CA GLU A 53 -35.16 -28.50 44.96
C GLU A 53 -35.83 -27.14 44.65
N LYS A 54 -36.50 -26.98 43.49
CA LYS A 54 -37.00 -25.66 43.00
C LYS A 54 -38.54 -25.57 42.85
N LEU A 55 -39.31 -26.55 43.34
CA LEU A 55 -40.79 -26.51 43.36
C LEU A 55 -41.33 -25.88 44.65
N HIS A 56 -42.25 -24.92 44.56
CA HIS A 56 -42.89 -24.38 45.77
C HIS A 56 -44.06 -25.27 46.25
N PRO A 57 -44.29 -25.42 47.57
CA PRO A 57 -45.43 -26.19 48.08
C PRO A 57 -46.77 -25.56 47.66
N GLY A 58 -47.41 -26.16 46.65
CA GLY A 58 -48.69 -25.70 46.08
C GLY A 58 -48.70 -25.57 44.56
N ASP A 59 -47.53 -25.62 43.89
CA ASP A 59 -47.42 -25.53 42.44
C ASP A 59 -47.95 -26.80 41.73
N ASP A 60 -48.48 -26.64 40.50
CA ASP A 60 -48.70 -27.77 39.61
C ASP A 60 -47.36 -28.26 39.04
N ILE A 61 -46.91 -29.39 39.56
CA ILE A 61 -45.67 -30.08 39.19
C ILE A 61 -45.55 -30.27 37.66
N SER A 62 -46.66 -30.48 36.94
CA SER A 62 -46.62 -30.72 35.51
C SER A 62 -46.30 -29.47 34.68
N SER A 63 -46.87 -28.32 35.01
CA SER A 63 -46.60 -27.07 34.29
C SER A 63 -45.23 -26.50 34.63
N THR A 64 -44.80 -26.55 35.90
CA THR A 64 -43.48 -26.06 36.31
C THR A 64 -42.33 -26.85 35.69
N LEU A 65 -42.46 -28.18 35.55
CA LEU A 65 -41.45 -29.00 34.86
C LEU A 65 -41.38 -28.71 33.35
N ILE A 66 -42.53 -28.50 32.69
CA ILE A 66 -42.57 -28.14 31.26
C ILE A 66 -41.88 -26.79 31.03
N GLN A 67 -42.17 -25.80 31.90
CA GLN A 67 -41.53 -24.50 31.86
C GLN A 67 -40.02 -24.60 32.12
N ALA A 68 -39.57 -25.39 33.10
CA ALA A 68 -38.15 -25.59 33.38
C ALA A 68 -37.38 -26.20 32.18
N ILE A 69 -38.01 -27.08 31.39
CA ILE A 69 -37.43 -27.63 30.15
C ILE A 69 -37.30 -26.55 29.07
N GLU A 70 -38.32 -25.69 28.90
CA GLU A 70 -38.30 -24.58 27.92
C GLU A 70 -37.29 -23.48 28.29
N GLU A 71 -37.16 -23.19 29.58
CA GLU A 71 -36.25 -22.19 30.17
C GLU A 71 -34.79 -22.70 30.35
N SER A 72 -34.45 -23.90 29.86
CA SER A 72 -33.10 -24.48 29.99
C SER A 72 -32.30 -24.49 28.67
N CYS A 73 -30.99 -24.22 28.74
CA CYS A 73 -30.09 -24.28 27.58
C CYS A 73 -29.81 -25.71 27.10
N ILE A 74 -29.46 -26.59 28.04
CA ILE A 74 -29.07 -27.99 27.78
C ILE A 74 -30.04 -28.92 28.53
N SER A 75 -30.49 -30.00 27.90
CA SER A 75 -31.22 -31.08 28.56
C SER A 75 -30.34 -32.33 28.68
N LEU A 76 -29.95 -32.67 29.90
CA LEU A 76 -29.20 -33.88 30.22
C LEU A 76 -30.21 -35.01 30.56
N VAL A 77 -30.23 -36.06 29.75
CA VAL A 77 -31.19 -37.18 29.89
C VAL A 77 -30.45 -38.43 30.34
N ILE A 78 -30.64 -38.86 31.58
CA ILE A 78 -29.94 -40.00 32.17
C ILE A 78 -30.82 -41.25 32.11
N PHE A 79 -30.56 -42.12 31.12
CA PHE A 79 -31.20 -43.42 30.96
C PHE A 79 -30.63 -44.44 31.92
N SER A 80 -31.45 -44.84 32.89
CA SER A 80 -31.25 -45.94 33.84
C SER A 80 -32.20 -47.11 33.54
N GLU A 81 -31.98 -48.26 34.19
CA GLU A 81 -32.70 -49.51 33.89
C GLU A 81 -34.23 -49.38 33.98
N ASN A 82 -34.76 -48.61 34.94
CA ASN A 82 -36.18 -48.43 35.14
C ASN A 82 -36.72 -47.10 34.58
N TYR A 83 -35.96 -46.36 33.77
CA TYR A 83 -36.37 -45.03 33.28
C TYR A 83 -37.76 -45.03 32.63
N ALA A 84 -38.02 -45.98 31.73
CA ALA A 84 -39.30 -46.08 31.02
C ALA A 84 -40.48 -46.56 31.89
N SER A 85 -40.26 -47.00 33.14
CA SER A 85 -41.35 -47.36 34.05
C SER A 85 -42.15 -46.13 34.50
N SER A 86 -41.50 -44.95 34.54
CA SER A 86 -42.10 -43.67 34.94
C SER A 86 -42.77 -42.96 33.77
N THR A 87 -44.07 -42.67 33.91
CA THR A 87 -44.79 -41.83 32.95
C THR A 87 -44.36 -40.36 32.99
N TRP A 88 -43.73 -39.90 34.07
CA TRP A 88 -43.17 -38.54 34.19
C TRP A 88 -41.93 -38.40 33.32
N CYS A 89 -40.91 -39.24 33.53
CA CYS A 89 -39.66 -39.25 32.77
C CYS A 89 -39.90 -39.43 31.25
N LEU A 90 -40.97 -40.13 30.86
CA LEU A 90 -41.41 -40.26 29.46
C LEU A 90 -42.12 -39.01 28.90
N ASN A 91 -42.87 -38.26 29.71
CA ASN A 91 -43.49 -36.99 29.29
C ASN A 91 -42.44 -35.88 29.18
N GLU A 92 -41.52 -35.79 30.16
CA GLU A 92 -40.35 -34.91 30.12
C GLU A 92 -39.54 -35.16 28.85
N LEU A 93 -39.22 -36.42 28.54
CA LEU A 93 -38.46 -36.77 27.35
C LEU A 93 -39.15 -36.37 26.04
N VAL A 94 -40.48 -36.48 25.95
CA VAL A 94 -41.24 -35.98 24.80
C VAL A 94 -41.09 -34.46 24.67
N LYS A 95 -41.15 -33.72 25.79
CA LYS A 95 -40.99 -32.26 25.78
C LYS A 95 -39.56 -31.84 25.44
N VAL A 96 -38.55 -32.51 26.01
CA VAL A 96 -37.12 -32.32 25.69
C VAL A 96 -36.86 -32.51 24.19
N ILE A 97 -37.36 -33.60 23.60
CA ILE A 97 -37.20 -33.87 22.16
C ILE A 97 -38.02 -32.92 21.28
N GLN A 98 -39.14 -32.37 21.79
CA GLN A 98 -39.86 -31.30 21.11
C GLN A 98 -39.03 -30.00 21.09
N CYS A 99 -38.50 -29.54 22.22
CA CYS A 99 -37.66 -28.34 22.31
C CYS A 99 -36.34 -28.47 21.55
N MET A 100 -35.75 -29.67 21.50
CA MET A 100 -34.60 -29.97 20.62
C MET A 100 -34.92 -29.72 19.14
N LYS A 101 -36.13 -30.05 18.69
CA LYS A 101 -36.54 -29.95 17.28
C LYS A 101 -37.09 -28.57 16.89
N GLN A 102 -37.77 -27.89 17.81
CA GLN A 102 -38.38 -26.58 17.57
C GLN A 102 -37.37 -25.45 17.85
N ASP A 103 -36.69 -25.51 18.99
CA ASP A 103 -35.90 -24.40 19.54
C ASP A 103 -34.38 -24.66 19.45
N ARG A 104 -33.97 -25.75 18.79
CA ARG A 104 -32.57 -26.21 18.64
C ARG A 104 -31.80 -26.37 19.95
N ARG A 105 -32.49 -26.62 21.07
CA ARG A 105 -31.85 -26.91 22.38
C ARG A 105 -30.93 -28.13 22.28
N ILE A 106 -29.82 -28.11 23.02
CA ILE A 106 -28.89 -29.24 23.05
C ILE A 106 -29.44 -30.33 23.99
N VAL A 107 -29.45 -31.57 23.53
CA VAL A 107 -29.80 -32.75 24.33
C VAL A 107 -28.59 -33.67 24.42
N ILE A 108 -28.22 -34.04 25.64
CA ILE A 108 -27.09 -34.94 25.93
C ILE A 108 -27.65 -36.20 26.61
N PRO A 109 -27.70 -37.35 25.92
CA PRO A 109 -28.08 -38.61 26.56
C PRO A 109 -26.90 -39.23 27.31
N VAL A 110 -27.16 -39.67 28.54
CA VAL A 110 -26.25 -40.44 29.39
C VAL A 110 -26.87 -41.82 29.60
N PHE A 111 -26.17 -42.87 29.20
CA PHE A 111 -26.61 -44.25 29.34
C PHE A 111 -25.87 -44.87 30.53
N TYR A 112 -26.55 -44.93 31.66
CA TYR A 112 -25.97 -45.32 32.95
C TYR A 112 -26.43 -46.74 33.30
N ASN A 113 -25.51 -47.71 33.21
CA ASN A 113 -25.77 -49.14 33.37
C ASN A 113 -26.85 -49.70 32.41
N VAL A 114 -27.04 -49.07 31.25
CA VAL A 114 -28.00 -49.48 30.21
C VAL A 114 -27.33 -49.45 28.83
N VAL A 115 -27.66 -50.43 27.98
CA VAL A 115 -27.16 -50.47 26.59
C VAL A 115 -28.01 -49.55 25.70
N PRO A 116 -27.43 -48.63 24.89
CA PRO A 116 -28.20 -47.71 24.05
C PRO A 116 -29.17 -48.37 23.07
N SER A 117 -28.86 -49.58 22.59
CA SER A 117 -29.75 -50.38 21.73
C SER A 117 -31.06 -50.71 22.42
N ASP A 118 -31.06 -50.94 23.72
CA ASP A 118 -32.24 -51.38 24.46
C ASP A 118 -33.19 -50.21 24.70
N VAL A 119 -32.65 -49.00 24.89
CA VAL A 119 -33.42 -47.74 24.87
C VAL A 119 -34.01 -47.49 23.47
N ARG A 120 -33.18 -47.65 22.43
CA ARG A 120 -33.54 -47.33 21.02
C ARG A 120 -34.60 -48.25 20.43
N HIS A 121 -34.55 -49.53 20.77
CA HIS A 121 -35.48 -50.56 20.28
C HIS A 121 -36.54 -50.95 21.31
N GLN A 122 -36.49 -50.41 22.54
CA GLN A 122 -37.32 -50.76 23.68
C GLN A 122 -37.31 -52.27 23.96
N ASN A 123 -36.10 -52.80 24.18
CA ASN A 123 -35.85 -54.19 24.60
C ASN A 123 -35.78 -54.31 26.13
N ASN A 124 -35.69 -55.54 26.66
CA ASN A 124 -35.43 -55.83 28.07
C ASN A 124 -36.37 -55.05 29.02
N SER A 125 -35.86 -54.38 30.07
CA SER A 125 -36.67 -53.62 31.04
C SER A 125 -37.57 -52.55 30.38
N PHE A 126 -37.08 -51.91 29.31
CA PHE A 126 -37.85 -50.93 28.53
C PHE A 126 -39.03 -51.60 27.82
N LYS A 127 -38.87 -52.83 27.31
CA LYS A 127 -39.98 -53.59 26.71
C LYS A 127 -41.09 -53.83 27.73
N GLU A 128 -40.73 -54.37 28.89
CA GLU A 128 -41.70 -54.68 29.95
C GLU A 128 -42.46 -53.44 30.44
N ALA A 129 -41.75 -52.31 30.56
CA ALA A 129 -42.38 -51.03 30.90
C ALA A 129 -43.42 -50.60 29.85
N PHE A 130 -43.09 -50.71 28.56
CA PHE A 130 -44.03 -50.37 27.49
C PHE A 130 -45.21 -51.34 27.39
N ASP A 131 -45.01 -52.65 27.61
CA ASP A 131 -46.08 -53.63 27.62
C ASP A 131 -47.07 -53.33 28.79
N LYS A 132 -46.55 -52.96 29.97
CA LYS A 132 -47.34 -52.48 31.12
C LYS A 132 -48.11 -51.19 30.79
N HIS A 133 -47.48 -50.21 30.13
CA HIS A 133 -48.14 -48.96 29.73
C HIS A 133 -49.21 -49.17 28.66
N GLN A 134 -48.96 -50.01 27.65
CA GLN A 134 -49.94 -50.37 26.61
C GLN A 134 -51.18 -51.05 27.21
N HIS A 135 -51.00 -51.92 28.22
CA HIS A 135 -52.13 -52.53 28.91
C HIS A 135 -52.93 -51.52 29.75
N ARG A 136 -52.26 -50.53 30.38
CA ARG A 136 -52.90 -49.48 31.19
C ARG A 136 -53.59 -48.39 30.36
N LEU A 137 -53.10 -48.09 29.16
CA LEU A 137 -53.52 -46.94 28.33
C LEU A 137 -54.23 -47.36 27.05
N LYS A 138 -55.07 -48.41 27.09
CA LYS A 138 -55.78 -48.98 25.92
C LYS A 138 -56.59 -47.96 25.08
N GLY A 139 -56.96 -46.81 25.64
CA GLY A 139 -57.65 -45.72 24.93
C GLY A 139 -56.76 -44.57 24.41
N ASN A 140 -55.45 -44.54 24.68
CA ASN A 140 -54.56 -43.44 24.27
C ASN A 140 -53.26 -43.96 23.65
N MET A 141 -53.40 -44.70 22.55
CA MET A 141 -52.27 -45.30 21.82
C MET A 141 -51.31 -44.25 21.24
N MET A 142 -51.80 -43.06 20.88
CA MET A 142 -50.95 -41.97 20.37
C MET A 142 -49.92 -41.50 21.40
N LYS A 143 -50.28 -41.42 22.70
CA LYS A 143 -49.33 -41.05 23.76
C LYS A 143 -48.22 -42.11 23.94
N VAL A 144 -48.56 -43.38 23.82
CA VAL A 144 -47.55 -44.46 23.89
C VAL A 144 -46.62 -44.44 22.66
N GLN A 145 -47.16 -44.10 21.48
CA GLN A 145 -46.35 -43.91 20.27
C GLN A 145 -45.41 -42.70 20.37
N SER A 146 -45.83 -41.58 20.96
CA SER A 146 -44.96 -40.41 21.16
C SER A 146 -43.81 -40.71 22.12
N TRP A 147 -44.05 -41.48 23.20
CA TRP A 147 -42.99 -41.95 24.10
C TRP A 147 -41.97 -42.87 23.40
N ARG A 148 -42.42 -43.83 22.58
CA ARG A 148 -41.52 -44.69 21.77
C ARG A 148 -40.68 -43.86 20.79
N PHE A 149 -41.30 -42.85 20.17
CA PHE A 149 -40.61 -41.93 19.26
C PHE A 149 -39.53 -41.13 20.00
N ALA A 150 -39.87 -40.50 21.14
CA ALA A 150 -38.93 -39.68 21.89
C ALA A 150 -37.72 -40.49 22.41
N LEU A 151 -37.93 -41.73 22.89
CA LEU A 151 -36.83 -42.63 23.26
C LEU A 151 -35.94 -43.00 22.07
N LYS A 152 -36.52 -43.32 20.91
CA LYS A 152 -35.77 -43.62 19.70
C LYS A 152 -34.94 -42.43 19.24
N GLU A 153 -35.50 -41.22 19.26
CA GLU A 153 -34.80 -40.01 18.85
C GLU A 153 -33.68 -39.63 19.82
N ALA A 154 -33.95 -39.62 21.13
CA ALA A 154 -32.94 -39.33 22.15
C ALA A 154 -31.77 -40.33 22.11
N SER A 155 -32.06 -41.62 21.90
CA SER A 155 -31.05 -42.67 21.80
C SER A 155 -30.37 -42.78 20.43
N ASN A 156 -30.76 -41.99 19.43
CA ASN A 156 -30.04 -41.82 18.17
C ASN A 156 -28.93 -40.76 18.26
N LEU A 157 -28.97 -39.88 19.28
CA LEU A 157 -27.92 -38.89 19.53
C LEU A 157 -26.65 -39.56 20.06
N SER A 158 -25.49 -38.93 19.81
CA SER A 158 -24.23 -39.30 20.45
C SER A 158 -24.28 -38.91 21.93
N GLY A 159 -23.71 -39.73 22.81
CA GLY A 159 -23.80 -39.51 24.25
C GLY A 159 -22.81 -40.34 25.06
N PHE A 160 -22.97 -40.27 26.38
CA PHE A 160 -22.05 -40.84 27.35
C PHE A 160 -22.49 -42.24 27.79
N HIS A 161 -21.55 -43.18 27.90
CA HIS A 161 -21.85 -44.59 28.18
C HIS A 161 -21.03 -45.11 29.36
N TYR A 162 -21.71 -45.64 30.38
CA TYR A 162 -21.09 -46.27 31.55
C TYR A 162 -21.64 -47.71 31.74
N PRO A 163 -20.78 -48.72 32.00
CA PRO A 163 -19.34 -48.64 32.28
C PRO A 163 -18.41 -48.87 31.06
N SER A 164 -18.89 -48.75 29.82
CA SER A 164 -18.15 -49.29 28.65
C SER A 164 -16.79 -48.62 28.35
N LYS A 165 -16.70 -47.29 28.43
CA LYS A 165 -15.45 -46.52 28.21
C LYS A 165 -14.74 -46.15 29.54
N TYR A 166 -15.41 -46.32 30.68
CA TYR A 166 -14.99 -45.78 31.98
C TYR A 166 -15.07 -46.82 33.09
N GLN A 167 -13.94 -47.06 33.76
CA GLN A 167 -13.86 -47.92 34.94
C GLN A 167 -14.10 -47.15 36.26
N ASP A 168 -14.22 -45.82 36.19
CA ASP A 168 -14.31 -44.92 37.34
C ASP A 168 -15.43 -43.91 37.10
N GLU A 169 -16.44 -43.94 37.96
CA GLU A 169 -17.62 -43.07 37.92
C GLU A 169 -17.25 -41.58 38.12
N SER A 170 -16.18 -41.29 38.88
CA SER A 170 -15.73 -39.91 39.10
C SER A 170 -15.19 -39.27 37.82
N LYS A 171 -14.40 -40.01 37.04
CA LYS A 171 -13.88 -39.54 35.74
C LYS A 171 -14.96 -39.42 34.68
N PHE A 172 -15.96 -40.31 34.75
CA PHE A 172 -17.12 -40.26 33.88
C PHE A 172 -17.95 -38.99 34.12
N ILE A 173 -18.17 -38.62 35.38
CA ILE A 173 -18.82 -37.36 35.77
C ILE A 173 -18.00 -36.15 35.32
N GLU A 174 -16.68 -36.17 35.52
CA GLU A 174 -15.78 -35.09 35.09
C GLU A 174 -15.83 -34.85 33.57
N GLU A 175 -15.84 -35.89 32.73
CA GLU A 175 -15.96 -35.73 31.27
C GLU A 175 -17.35 -35.20 30.84
N ILE A 176 -18.43 -35.59 31.53
CA ILE A 176 -19.79 -35.04 31.30
C ILE A 176 -19.84 -33.55 31.64
N VAL A 177 -19.30 -33.14 32.79
CA VAL A 177 -19.31 -31.73 33.24
C VAL A 177 -18.43 -30.85 32.34
N ASN A 178 -17.28 -31.36 31.89
CA ASN A 178 -16.44 -30.65 30.92
C ASN A 178 -17.16 -30.47 29.56
N ASP A 179 -17.81 -31.49 29.01
CA ASP A 179 -18.58 -31.39 27.75
C ASP A 179 -19.78 -30.44 27.86
N ILE A 180 -20.45 -30.40 29.02
CA ILE A 180 -21.47 -29.38 29.33
C ILE A 180 -20.83 -27.98 29.35
N SER A 181 -19.71 -27.80 30.06
CA SER A 181 -19.02 -26.51 30.17
C SER A 181 -18.53 -25.99 28.81
N GLU A 182 -18.00 -26.85 27.95
CA GLU A 182 -17.60 -26.48 26.58
C GLU A 182 -18.82 -26.08 25.72
N LYS A 183 -19.95 -26.78 25.85
CA LYS A 183 -21.18 -26.41 25.11
C LYS A 183 -21.80 -25.11 25.61
N LEU A 184 -21.81 -24.88 26.92
CA LEU A 184 -22.27 -23.61 27.49
C LEU A 184 -21.37 -22.45 27.05
N SER A 185 -20.05 -22.61 27.09
CA SER A 185 -19.13 -21.56 26.62
C SER A 185 -19.32 -21.26 25.12
N TYR A 186 -19.60 -22.26 24.29
CA TYR A 186 -19.94 -22.07 22.88
C TYR A 186 -21.29 -21.34 22.69
N ILE A 187 -22.33 -21.69 23.45
CA ILE A 187 -23.64 -21.00 23.42
C ILE A 187 -23.48 -19.52 23.80
N PHE A 188 -22.88 -19.24 24.95
CA PHE A 188 -22.75 -17.87 25.45
C PHE A 188 -21.71 -17.03 24.68
N SER A 189 -20.73 -17.66 24.02
CA SER A 189 -19.81 -16.97 23.09
C SER A 189 -20.55 -16.35 21.90
N ILE A 190 -21.61 -16.98 21.39
CA ILE A 190 -22.43 -16.45 20.30
C ILE A 190 -23.33 -15.29 20.76
N GLU A 191 -23.77 -15.28 22.02
CA GLU A 191 -24.55 -14.19 22.61
C GLU A 191 -23.68 -12.98 23.04
N SER A 192 -22.36 -13.14 23.07
CA SER A 192 -21.44 -12.01 23.30
C SER A 192 -21.57 -10.98 22.17
N LYS A 193 -21.81 -9.71 22.54
CA LYS A 193 -22.20 -8.63 21.62
C LYS A 193 -21.23 -8.48 20.43
N CYS A 194 -21.69 -8.97 19.28
CA CYS A 194 -21.13 -8.82 17.93
C CYS A 194 -19.72 -8.19 17.87
N LEU A 195 -18.70 -9.00 18.06
CA LEU A 195 -17.31 -8.61 17.82
C LEU A 195 -17.11 -8.42 16.32
N VAL A 196 -16.79 -7.18 15.90
CA VAL A 196 -16.66 -6.83 14.48
C VAL A 196 -15.19 -6.57 14.13
N GLY A 197 -14.67 -7.29 13.13
CA GLY A 197 -13.34 -7.06 12.55
C GLY A 197 -12.16 -7.58 13.37
N ILE A 198 -12.39 -8.41 14.39
CA ILE A 198 -11.30 -9.07 15.13
C ILE A 198 -10.63 -10.16 14.27
N ASP A 199 -11.42 -10.87 13.45
CA ASP A 199 -10.94 -11.96 12.58
C ASP A 199 -9.83 -11.51 11.62
N ASP A 200 -9.97 -10.32 11.01
CA ASP A 200 -9.04 -9.75 10.02
C ASP A 200 -7.60 -9.62 10.56
N ASN A 201 -7.45 -9.49 11.88
CA ASN A 201 -6.18 -9.29 12.58
C ASN A 201 -5.76 -10.49 13.43
N PHE A 202 -6.62 -11.51 13.57
CA PHE A 202 -6.47 -12.55 14.57
C PHE A 202 -5.21 -13.40 14.37
N THR A 203 -4.96 -13.84 13.14
CA THR A 203 -3.83 -14.70 12.75
C THR A 203 -2.47 -14.10 13.15
N SER A 204 -2.35 -12.78 13.03
CA SER A 204 -1.14 -12.05 13.43
C SER A 204 -0.87 -12.17 14.93
N ILE A 205 -1.90 -12.02 15.77
CA ILE A 205 -1.75 -12.11 17.23
C ILE A 205 -1.55 -13.57 17.68
N GLU A 206 -2.28 -14.52 17.07
CA GLU A 206 -2.11 -15.96 17.36
C GLU A 206 -0.68 -16.44 17.04
N SER A 207 -0.10 -15.97 15.93
CA SER A 207 1.31 -16.26 15.59
C SER A 207 2.30 -15.69 16.60
N LEU A 208 2.02 -14.54 17.23
CA LEU A 208 2.86 -13.96 18.27
C LEU A 208 2.74 -14.73 19.60
N LEU A 209 1.56 -15.26 19.91
CA LEU A 209 1.31 -16.04 21.11
C LEU A 209 2.00 -17.41 21.09
N GLU A 210 2.19 -18.05 19.92
CA GLU A 210 2.76 -19.39 19.77
C GLU A 210 2.23 -20.39 20.81
N ILE A 211 0.92 -20.67 20.81
CA ILE A 211 0.23 -21.33 21.93
C ILE A 211 0.81 -22.71 22.28
N GLU A 212 1.32 -23.44 21.28
CA GLU A 212 1.97 -24.76 21.45
C GLU A 212 3.38 -24.68 22.08
N SER A 213 3.98 -23.48 22.18
CA SER A 213 5.36 -23.30 22.64
C SER A 213 5.52 -23.48 24.16
N VAL A 214 6.48 -24.31 24.56
CA VAL A 214 6.79 -24.60 25.97
C VAL A 214 7.46 -23.40 26.69
N LYS A 215 7.92 -22.38 25.96
CA LYS A 215 8.49 -21.16 26.56
C LYS A 215 7.40 -20.29 27.18
N VAL A 216 7.75 -19.50 28.21
CA VAL A 216 6.90 -18.41 28.69
C VAL A 216 6.98 -17.26 27.67
N ARG A 217 5.84 -16.68 27.30
CA ARG A 217 5.79 -15.48 26.44
C ARG A 217 5.02 -14.34 27.08
N ILE A 218 5.52 -13.13 26.80
CA ILE A 218 4.89 -11.85 27.16
C ILE A 218 4.69 -11.10 25.85
N ILE A 219 3.46 -10.76 25.49
CA ILE A 219 3.09 -10.04 24.27
C ILE A 219 2.44 -8.70 24.64
N GLY A 220 2.87 -7.63 23.99
CA GLY A 220 2.29 -6.30 24.16
C GLY A 220 1.30 -5.97 23.04
N ILE A 221 0.14 -5.43 23.39
CA ILE A 221 -0.87 -4.88 22.48
C ILE A 221 -0.84 -3.35 22.65
N TRP A 222 -0.44 -2.64 21.61
CA TRP A 222 -0.20 -1.20 21.63
C TRP A 222 -1.04 -0.45 20.58
N GLY A 223 -1.33 0.82 20.83
CA GLY A 223 -2.06 1.69 19.92
C GLY A 223 -2.86 2.79 20.63
N MET A 224 -3.58 3.60 19.85
CA MET A 224 -4.33 4.78 20.29
C MET A 224 -5.41 4.47 21.36
N GLY A 225 -5.82 5.48 22.13
CA GLY A 225 -7.03 5.39 22.97
C GLY A 225 -8.27 5.01 22.16
N GLY A 226 -9.13 4.14 22.70
CA GLY A 226 -10.38 3.74 22.04
C GLY A 226 -10.26 2.81 20.82
N ILE A 227 -9.04 2.43 20.38
CA ILE A 227 -8.80 1.61 19.18
C ILE A 227 -9.20 0.12 19.30
N GLY A 228 -9.64 -0.34 20.49
CA GLY A 228 -10.11 -1.72 20.72
C GLY A 228 -9.12 -2.69 21.41
N LYS A 229 -7.96 -2.21 21.90
CA LYS A 229 -6.95 -3.04 22.60
C LYS A 229 -7.53 -3.95 23.68
N THR A 230 -8.34 -3.38 24.59
CA THR A 230 -8.98 -4.10 25.70
C THR A 230 -9.90 -5.20 25.17
N THR A 231 -10.75 -4.90 24.18
CA THR A 231 -11.67 -5.86 23.55
C THR A 231 -10.95 -7.02 22.86
N ILE A 232 -9.80 -6.75 22.23
CA ILE A 232 -8.94 -7.81 21.68
C ILE A 232 -8.38 -8.70 22.80
N ALA A 233 -7.93 -8.10 23.91
CA ALA A 233 -7.39 -8.85 25.05
C ALA A 233 -8.47 -9.65 25.81
N GLU A 234 -9.69 -9.12 25.93
CA GLU A 234 -10.87 -9.82 26.44
C GLU A 234 -11.19 -11.05 25.57
N PHE A 235 -11.30 -10.88 24.24
CA PHE A 235 -11.55 -11.99 23.33
C PHE A 235 -10.47 -13.09 23.41
N LEU A 236 -9.19 -12.71 23.53
CA LEU A 236 -8.09 -13.67 23.72
C LEU A 236 -8.16 -14.37 25.08
N PHE A 237 -8.62 -13.69 26.13
CA PHE A 237 -8.86 -14.30 27.43
C PHE A 237 -10.00 -15.32 27.36
N ASP A 238 -11.15 -14.94 26.83
CA ASP A 238 -12.34 -15.79 26.74
C ASP A 238 -12.07 -17.04 25.87
N LYS A 239 -11.31 -16.88 24.77
CA LYS A 239 -10.95 -17.99 23.86
C LYS A 239 -9.95 -18.99 24.44
N TYR A 240 -8.96 -18.55 25.24
CA TYR A 240 -7.83 -19.40 25.63
C TYR A 240 -7.72 -19.68 27.13
N SER A 241 -8.37 -18.92 28.01
CA SER A 241 -8.22 -19.04 29.47
C SER A 241 -8.49 -20.45 30.02
N SER A 242 -9.41 -21.20 29.42
CA SER A 242 -9.76 -22.59 29.79
C SER A 242 -8.66 -23.61 29.50
N GLN A 243 -7.67 -23.29 28.65
CA GLN A 243 -6.57 -24.19 28.25
C GLN A 243 -5.35 -24.13 29.21
N TYR A 244 -5.51 -23.50 30.37
CA TYR A 244 -4.44 -23.18 31.32
C TYR A 244 -4.88 -23.52 32.76
N GLU A 245 -3.92 -23.87 33.61
CA GLU A 245 -4.15 -24.31 35.01
C GLU A 245 -4.56 -23.18 35.97
N GLY A 246 -4.53 -21.94 35.47
CA GLY A 246 -4.93 -20.74 36.18
C GLY A 246 -4.92 -19.56 35.21
N SER A 247 -5.93 -18.71 35.31
CA SER A 247 -6.07 -17.54 34.45
C SER A 247 -6.53 -16.32 35.27
N CYS A 248 -6.11 -15.13 34.85
CA CYS A 248 -6.47 -13.87 35.52
C CYS A 248 -6.48 -12.72 34.51
N MET A 249 -7.49 -11.86 34.59
CA MET A 249 -7.56 -10.61 33.83
C MET A 249 -7.67 -9.42 34.78
N LEU A 250 -6.58 -8.67 34.93
CA LEU A 250 -6.60 -7.38 35.61
C LEU A 250 -7.01 -6.28 34.62
N LYS A 251 -8.26 -5.82 34.73
CA LYS A 251 -8.80 -4.68 33.98
C LYS A 251 -8.37 -3.34 34.59
N ASN A 252 -8.15 -2.31 33.74
CA ASN A 252 -7.85 -0.93 34.16
C ASN A 252 -6.68 -0.78 35.16
N VAL A 253 -5.53 -1.43 34.90
CA VAL A 253 -4.37 -1.48 35.79
C VAL A 253 -3.89 -0.09 36.20
N ARG A 254 -3.83 0.90 35.29
CA ARG A 254 -3.53 2.31 35.65
C ARG A 254 -4.39 2.78 36.82
N GLU A 255 -5.71 2.79 36.64
CA GLU A 255 -6.64 3.41 37.57
C GLU A 255 -6.72 2.68 38.90
N GLU A 256 -6.69 1.34 38.88
CA GLU A 256 -6.69 0.54 40.10
C GLU A 256 -5.37 0.66 40.86
N SER A 257 -4.23 0.81 40.16
CA SER A 257 -2.93 1.05 40.81
C SER A 257 -2.84 2.44 41.45
N GLN A 258 -3.50 3.45 40.88
CA GLN A 258 -3.59 4.80 41.45
C GLN A 258 -4.50 4.83 42.70
N LYS A 259 -5.56 4.01 42.74
CA LYS A 259 -6.47 3.93 43.89
C LYS A 259 -5.95 3.08 45.05
N PHE A 260 -5.35 1.93 44.75
CA PHE A 260 -5.03 0.88 45.74
C PHE A 260 -3.55 0.50 45.83
N GLY A 261 -2.71 1.02 44.93
CA GLY A 261 -1.30 0.69 44.83
C GLY A 261 -1.01 -0.60 44.05
N VAL A 262 0.18 -0.65 43.43
CA VAL A 262 0.66 -1.83 42.70
C VAL A 262 0.71 -3.11 43.58
N PRO A 263 1.12 -3.07 44.87
CA PRO A 263 1.15 -4.28 45.72
C PRO A 263 -0.21 -4.95 45.92
N TYR A 264 -1.31 -4.17 45.95
CA TYR A 264 -2.67 -4.71 46.03
C TYR A 264 -3.03 -5.51 44.77
N LEU A 265 -2.70 -4.98 43.59
CA LEU A 265 -2.89 -5.68 42.32
C LEU A 265 -2.05 -6.96 42.21
N CYS A 266 -0.82 -6.96 42.75
CA CYS A 266 -0.01 -8.17 42.84
C CYS A 266 -0.66 -9.26 43.70
N GLU A 267 -1.13 -8.93 44.90
CA GLU A 267 -1.82 -9.91 45.76
C GLU A 267 -3.15 -10.38 45.14
N LYS A 268 -3.91 -9.50 44.46
CA LYS A 268 -5.10 -9.88 43.70
C LYS A 268 -4.78 -10.90 42.60
N LEU A 269 -3.80 -10.60 41.73
CA LEU A 269 -3.30 -11.50 40.68
C LEU A 269 -2.89 -12.87 41.25
N ILE A 270 -2.13 -12.88 42.35
CA ILE A 270 -1.70 -14.10 43.02
C ILE A 270 -2.89 -14.89 43.56
N SER A 271 -3.90 -14.22 44.13
CA SER A 271 -5.08 -14.86 44.70
C SER A 271 -5.97 -15.53 43.64
N GLU A 272 -6.14 -14.91 42.47
CA GLU A 272 -6.92 -15.48 41.36
C GLU A 272 -6.19 -16.67 40.71
N LEU A 273 -4.87 -16.56 40.47
CA LEU A 273 -4.07 -17.66 39.90
C LEU A 273 -3.89 -18.88 40.83
N LEU A 274 -4.17 -18.72 42.12
CA LEU A 274 -4.10 -19.77 43.15
C LEU A 274 -5.47 -20.06 43.79
N ALA A 275 -6.57 -19.67 43.14
CA ALA A 275 -7.92 -19.93 43.61
C ALA A 275 -8.16 -21.43 43.88
N GLY A 276 -8.85 -21.73 44.98
CA GLY A 276 -9.08 -23.10 45.47
C GLY A 276 -7.95 -23.70 46.33
N GLU A 277 -6.80 -23.03 46.46
CA GLU A 277 -5.70 -23.49 47.31
C GLU A 277 -5.61 -22.70 48.63
N SER A 278 -5.43 -23.39 49.75
CA SER A 278 -5.26 -22.74 51.07
C SER A 278 -3.95 -21.93 51.13
N LEU A 279 -4.07 -20.60 51.01
CA LEU A 279 -2.96 -19.64 51.15
C LEU A 279 -2.57 -19.35 52.61
N VAL A 280 -3.04 -20.15 53.57
CA VAL A 280 -2.80 -19.97 55.03
C VAL A 280 -1.42 -20.48 55.42
N LEU A 281 -0.38 -19.70 55.08
CA LEU A 281 0.97 -19.85 55.62
C LEU A 281 1.26 -18.75 56.65
N LYS A 282 1.35 -19.14 57.93
CA LYS A 282 1.93 -18.29 58.99
C LYS A 282 3.45 -18.27 58.84
N GLY A 283 4.02 -17.16 58.40
CA GLY A 283 5.46 -17.01 58.17
C GLY A 283 5.86 -15.60 57.73
N SER A 284 7.16 -15.35 57.55
CA SER A 284 7.68 -14.05 57.10
C SER A 284 7.37 -13.77 55.62
N SER A 285 7.38 -12.49 55.23
CA SER A 285 7.08 -12.06 53.84
C SER A 285 7.96 -12.74 52.80
N LYS A 286 9.25 -12.97 53.09
CA LYS A 286 10.19 -13.71 52.22
C LYS A 286 9.83 -15.19 52.06
N ALA A 287 9.27 -15.82 53.10
CA ALA A 287 8.83 -17.22 53.02
C ALA A 287 7.55 -17.35 52.17
N ARG A 288 6.60 -16.40 52.32
CA ARG A 288 5.41 -16.29 51.49
C ARG A 288 5.77 -16.09 50.01
N SER A 289 6.66 -15.15 49.69
CA SER A 289 7.06 -14.88 48.30
C SER A 289 7.78 -16.06 47.64
N ALA A 290 8.71 -16.71 48.34
CA ALA A 290 9.40 -17.91 47.83
C ALA A 290 8.45 -19.10 47.60
N PHE A 291 7.43 -19.25 48.44
CA PHE A 291 6.39 -20.28 48.26
C PHE A 291 5.53 -20.00 47.02
N ILE A 292 5.03 -18.76 46.87
CA ILE A 292 4.24 -18.33 45.70
C ILE A 292 5.04 -18.52 44.41
N GLN A 293 6.32 -18.09 44.39
CA GLN A 293 7.24 -18.31 43.27
C GLN A 293 7.31 -19.79 42.87
N ARG A 294 7.55 -20.68 43.84
CA ARG A 294 7.70 -22.13 43.61
C ARG A 294 6.40 -22.81 43.16
N LYS A 295 5.24 -22.24 43.48
CA LYS A 295 3.92 -22.67 42.99
C LYS A 295 3.70 -22.21 41.55
N LEU A 296 3.81 -20.91 41.29
CA LEU A 296 3.58 -20.32 39.97
C LEU A 296 4.59 -20.82 38.93
N SER A 297 5.84 -21.13 39.33
CA SER A 297 6.87 -21.69 38.44
C SER A 297 6.59 -23.13 37.96
N ARG A 298 5.46 -23.70 38.35
CA ARG A 298 5.03 -25.06 38.01
C ARG A 298 3.67 -25.10 37.32
N LYS A 299 2.88 -24.02 37.37
CA LYS A 299 1.59 -23.91 36.67
C LYS A 299 1.78 -23.26 35.30
N LYS A 300 1.10 -23.80 34.29
CA LYS A 300 0.88 -23.14 33.00
C LYS A 300 -0.28 -22.14 33.14
N VAL A 301 0.01 -20.83 33.16
CA VAL A 301 -1.02 -19.77 33.40
C VAL A 301 -1.23 -18.79 32.24
N PHE A 302 -2.42 -18.19 32.16
CA PHE A 302 -2.78 -17.17 31.16
C PHE A 302 -3.20 -15.85 31.84
N ILE A 303 -2.42 -14.79 31.64
CA ILE A 303 -2.60 -13.50 32.32
C ILE A 303 -2.87 -12.40 31.30
N VAL A 304 -3.87 -11.57 31.56
CA VAL A 304 -4.11 -10.31 30.85
C VAL A 304 -3.96 -9.13 31.81
N LEU A 305 -3.10 -8.18 31.46
CA LEU A 305 -2.88 -6.92 32.18
C LEU A 305 -3.31 -5.76 31.27
N ASP A 306 -4.46 -5.15 31.56
CA ASP A 306 -5.09 -4.17 30.67
C ASP A 306 -4.90 -2.72 31.15
N ASP A 307 -4.61 -1.81 30.20
CA ASP A 307 -4.34 -0.37 30.36
C ASP A 307 -3.22 -0.07 31.37
N MET A 308 -2.04 -0.69 31.15
CA MET A 308 -0.80 -0.37 31.87
C MET A 308 -0.16 0.92 31.34
N ASP A 309 0.36 1.78 32.22
CA ASP A 309 0.95 3.08 31.85
C ASP A 309 2.36 3.32 32.40
N THR A 310 2.87 2.50 33.33
CA THR A 310 4.21 2.67 33.91
C THR A 310 5.09 1.41 33.85
N LEU A 311 6.41 1.62 33.85
CA LEU A 311 7.38 0.53 33.98
C LEU A 311 7.33 -0.13 35.37
N GLU A 312 6.97 0.60 36.42
CA GLU A 312 6.85 0.05 37.77
C GLU A 312 5.77 -1.04 37.83
N GLN A 313 4.58 -0.77 37.29
CA GLN A 313 3.53 -1.79 37.16
C GLN A 313 4.04 -3.00 36.36
N PHE A 314 4.76 -2.78 35.26
CA PHE A 314 5.33 -3.88 34.46
C PHE A 314 6.26 -4.76 35.29
N GLU A 315 7.20 -4.17 36.04
CA GLU A 315 8.20 -4.94 36.78
C GLU A 315 7.62 -5.74 37.96
N HIS A 316 6.50 -5.29 38.52
CA HIS A 316 5.81 -5.97 39.62
C HIS A 316 4.75 -7.00 39.14
N LEU A 317 4.04 -6.73 38.04
CA LEU A 317 2.93 -7.58 37.55
C LEU A 317 3.34 -8.57 36.45
N ALA A 318 4.30 -8.23 35.59
CA ALA A 318 4.79 -9.13 34.53
C ALA A 318 5.81 -10.13 35.08
N THR A 319 5.34 -11.02 35.96
CA THR A 319 6.20 -11.88 36.78
C THR A 319 7.09 -12.82 35.93
N LYS A 320 8.37 -12.94 36.32
CA LYS A 320 9.37 -13.77 35.62
C LYS A 320 9.39 -15.24 36.06
N TRP A 321 8.54 -15.62 37.01
CA TRP A 321 8.60 -16.90 37.72
C TRP A 321 7.45 -17.84 37.37
N LEU A 322 6.89 -17.72 36.16
CA LEU A 322 5.78 -18.54 35.68
C LEU A 322 6.27 -19.89 35.14
N GLY A 323 5.41 -20.90 35.19
CA GLY A 323 5.70 -22.24 34.68
C GLY A 323 5.78 -22.28 33.14
N PRO A 324 6.41 -23.33 32.57
CA PRO A 324 6.49 -23.53 31.12
C PRO A 324 5.12 -23.45 30.43
N GLY A 325 5.09 -22.90 29.23
CA GLY A 325 3.86 -22.70 28.45
C GLY A 325 2.95 -21.54 28.92
N SER A 326 3.34 -20.76 29.94
CA SER A 326 2.53 -19.62 30.40
C SER A 326 2.53 -18.43 29.41
N ARG A 327 1.45 -17.64 29.40
CA ARG A 327 1.28 -16.46 28.54
C ARG A 327 0.87 -15.24 29.36
N ILE A 328 1.46 -14.09 29.03
CA ILE A 328 1.05 -12.78 29.52
C ILE A 328 0.75 -11.89 28.32
N ILE A 329 -0.43 -11.27 28.30
CA ILE A 329 -0.81 -10.21 27.36
C ILE A 329 -0.87 -8.89 28.14
N ILE A 330 -0.28 -7.84 27.59
CA ILE A 330 -0.27 -6.49 28.18
C ILE A 330 -0.89 -5.53 27.19
N THR A 331 -1.96 -4.81 27.56
CA THR A 331 -2.46 -3.70 26.75
C THR A 331 -1.92 -2.37 27.28
N THR A 332 -1.50 -1.47 26.37
CA THR A 332 -1.01 -0.15 26.75
C THR A 332 -1.17 0.88 25.64
N ARG A 333 -1.19 2.16 26.02
CA ARG A 333 -1.10 3.31 25.10
C ARG A 333 0.36 3.73 24.87
N ASP A 334 1.27 3.35 25.76
CA ASP A 334 2.67 3.77 25.73
C ASP A 334 3.61 2.60 25.40
N LYS A 335 4.17 2.64 24.18
CA LYS A 335 5.13 1.66 23.65
C LYS A 335 6.37 1.52 24.54
N HIS A 336 6.68 2.52 25.38
CA HIS A 336 7.79 2.46 26.33
C HIS A 336 7.62 1.36 27.38
N VAL A 337 6.39 1.08 27.84
CA VAL A 337 6.12 0.04 28.85
C VAL A 337 6.53 -1.35 28.33
N LEU A 338 6.48 -1.54 27.01
CA LEU A 338 6.70 -2.84 26.35
C LEU A 338 8.18 -3.17 26.06
N ARG A 339 9.17 -2.43 26.60
CA ARG A 339 10.61 -2.66 26.30
C ARG A 339 11.14 -4.07 26.60
N LYS A 340 10.45 -4.87 27.43
CA LYS A 340 10.88 -6.21 27.89
C LYS A 340 9.96 -7.34 27.42
N VAL A 341 9.13 -7.13 26.39
CA VAL A 341 8.22 -8.15 25.83
C VAL A 341 8.86 -8.93 24.67
N HIS A 342 8.26 -10.07 24.31
CA HIS A 342 8.73 -10.96 23.24
C HIS A 342 8.19 -10.57 21.85
N GLY A 343 7.09 -9.83 21.81
CA GLY A 343 6.49 -9.31 20.58
C GLY A 343 5.52 -8.18 20.90
N ILE A 344 5.39 -7.22 19.99
CA ILE A 344 4.44 -6.10 20.09
C ILE A 344 3.51 -6.17 18.88
N TYR A 345 2.20 -6.23 19.14
CA TYR A 345 1.16 -6.06 18.15
C TYR A 345 0.63 -4.61 18.19
N GLU A 346 0.66 -3.94 17.05
CA GLU A 346 0.13 -2.58 16.89
C GLU A 346 -1.28 -2.64 16.31
N VAL A 347 -2.27 -2.25 17.11
CA VAL A 347 -3.69 -2.34 16.74
C VAL A 347 -4.03 -1.28 15.69
N GLN A 348 -4.42 -1.75 14.51
CA GLN A 348 -4.89 -0.91 13.41
C GLN A 348 -6.38 -0.57 13.57
N GLY A 349 -6.82 0.52 12.94
CA GLY A 349 -8.24 0.87 12.86
C GLY A 349 -9.06 -0.15 12.06
N LEU A 350 -10.36 -0.21 12.32
CA LEU A 350 -11.28 -1.05 11.55
C LEU A 350 -11.36 -0.56 10.09
N SER A 351 -11.46 -1.52 9.15
CA SER A 351 -11.78 -1.21 7.75
C SER A 351 -13.12 -0.45 7.65
N PHE A 352 -13.33 0.32 6.58
CA PHE A 352 -14.58 1.07 6.38
C PHE A 352 -15.83 0.18 6.50
N LYS A 353 -15.79 -1.02 5.90
CA LYS A 353 -16.87 -2.02 5.97
C LYS A 353 -17.18 -2.48 7.40
N ASN A 354 -16.15 -2.79 8.19
CA ASN A 354 -16.29 -3.19 9.58
C ASN A 354 -16.73 -2.02 10.46
N SER A 355 -16.26 -0.82 10.14
CA SER A 355 -16.63 0.41 10.82
C SER A 355 -18.11 0.73 10.65
N LEU A 356 -18.60 0.66 9.41
CA LEU A 356 -20.03 0.82 9.08
C LEU A 356 -20.87 -0.24 9.79
N LYS A 357 -20.49 -1.52 9.74
CA LYS A 357 -21.19 -2.58 10.47
C LYS A 357 -21.26 -2.30 11.98
N LEU A 358 -20.15 -1.91 12.62
CA LEU A 358 -20.13 -1.60 14.04
C LEU A 358 -20.97 -0.36 14.38
N PHE A 359 -20.91 0.68 13.55
CA PHE A 359 -21.73 1.89 13.72
C PHE A 359 -23.22 1.57 13.62
N CYS A 360 -23.66 0.90 12.54
CA CYS A 360 -25.06 0.54 12.34
C CYS A 360 -25.63 -0.35 13.47
N LEU A 361 -24.80 -1.24 14.03
CA LEU A 361 -25.20 -2.08 15.17
C LEU A 361 -25.46 -1.27 16.45
N ASN A 362 -24.91 -0.05 16.57
CA ASN A 362 -25.16 0.84 17.71
C ASN A 362 -26.16 1.97 17.38
N ALA A 363 -26.44 2.22 16.09
CA ALA A 363 -27.35 3.28 15.62
C ALA A 363 -28.77 2.77 15.26
N PHE A 364 -28.88 1.52 14.78
CA PHE A 364 -30.11 0.95 14.21
C PHE A 364 -30.42 -0.48 14.68
N ASP A 365 -29.59 -1.05 15.58
CA ASP A 365 -29.58 -2.48 15.95
C ASP A 365 -29.46 -3.44 14.73
N LYS A 366 -28.84 -2.97 13.63
CA LYS A 366 -28.73 -3.67 12.32
C LYS A 366 -27.29 -3.65 11.79
N VAL A 367 -26.94 -4.58 10.91
CA VAL A 367 -25.59 -4.64 10.30
C VAL A 367 -25.41 -3.75 9.06
N TYR A 368 -26.45 -3.03 8.66
CA TYR A 368 -26.50 -2.10 7.52
C TYR A 368 -27.33 -0.86 7.92
N PRO A 369 -27.10 0.30 7.27
CA PRO A 369 -27.88 1.52 7.53
C PRO A 369 -29.33 1.37 7.08
N GLU A 370 -30.24 2.11 7.72
CA GLU A 370 -31.62 2.22 7.24
C GLU A 370 -31.72 3.12 6.00
N THR A 371 -32.73 2.88 5.16
CA THR A 371 -32.93 3.61 3.91
C THR A 371 -33.21 5.10 4.17
N GLY A 372 -32.39 5.97 3.57
CA GLY A 372 -32.37 7.41 3.80
C GLY A 372 -31.28 7.87 4.78
N TYR A 373 -30.60 6.95 5.48
CA TYR A 373 -29.52 7.25 6.42
C TYR A 373 -28.13 6.85 5.90
N GLU A 374 -28.01 6.34 4.67
CA GLU A 374 -26.75 5.83 4.11
C GLU A 374 -25.65 6.90 4.14
N GLU A 375 -25.87 8.05 3.49
CA GLU A 375 -24.88 9.15 3.39
C GLU A 375 -24.45 9.67 4.78
N PHE A 376 -25.40 9.87 5.69
CA PHE A 376 -25.10 10.32 7.06
C PHE A 376 -24.34 9.26 7.88
N SER A 377 -24.60 7.97 7.63
CA SER A 377 -23.84 6.87 8.22
C SER A 377 -22.40 6.86 7.71
N GLU A 378 -22.18 7.10 6.41
CA GLU A 378 -20.83 7.25 5.86
C GLU A 378 -20.10 8.46 6.45
N ILE A 379 -20.76 9.61 6.62
CA ILE A 379 -20.19 10.79 7.28
C ILE A 379 -19.79 10.48 8.73
N ALA A 380 -20.64 9.79 9.49
CA ALA A 380 -20.34 9.39 10.87
C ALA A 380 -19.16 8.41 10.97
N VAL A 381 -19.12 7.43 10.06
CA VAL A 381 -18.03 6.43 9.96
C VAL A 381 -16.71 7.09 9.55
N ASN A 382 -16.73 8.00 8.57
CA ASN A 382 -15.56 8.74 8.12
C ASN A 382 -15.01 9.67 9.21
N TYR A 383 -15.88 10.33 10.00
CA TYR A 383 -15.44 11.12 11.16
C TYR A 383 -14.78 10.23 12.24
N ALA A 384 -15.30 9.02 12.48
CA ALA A 384 -14.71 8.07 13.42
C ALA A 384 -13.42 7.40 12.91
N ASN A 385 -13.25 7.34 11.58
CA ASN A 385 -12.09 6.84 10.85
C ASN A 385 -11.50 5.52 11.42
N GLY A 386 -12.36 4.51 11.58
CA GLY A 386 -11.95 3.19 12.03
C GLY A 386 -11.77 3.00 13.54
N VAL A 387 -12.03 4.01 14.38
CA VAL A 387 -11.89 3.92 15.84
C VAL A 387 -13.15 3.30 16.49
N PRO A 388 -13.09 2.07 17.05
CA PRO A 388 -14.27 1.36 17.56
C PRO A 388 -15.05 2.12 18.64
N LEU A 389 -14.35 2.79 19.56
CA LEU A 389 -15.00 3.60 20.60
C LEU A 389 -15.81 4.76 19.98
N ALA A 390 -15.23 5.47 19.01
CA ALA A 390 -15.91 6.59 18.35
C ALA A 390 -17.16 6.10 17.61
N LEU A 391 -17.05 5.01 16.85
CA LEU A 391 -18.17 4.38 16.14
C LEU A 391 -19.33 4.00 17.09
N ARG A 392 -19.01 3.40 18.25
CA ARG A 392 -20.01 3.05 19.26
C ARG A 392 -20.67 4.28 19.89
N VAL A 393 -19.88 5.26 20.33
CA VAL A 393 -20.39 6.50 20.94
C VAL A 393 -21.27 7.27 19.96
N LEU A 394 -20.87 7.37 18.69
CA LEU A 394 -21.65 8.06 17.66
C LEU A 394 -22.93 7.31 17.33
N GLY A 395 -22.88 5.99 17.19
CA GLY A 395 -24.07 5.17 16.96
C GLY A 395 -25.09 5.35 18.08
N SER A 396 -24.68 5.18 19.33
CA SER A 396 -25.56 5.39 20.49
C SER A 396 -26.03 6.86 20.66
N PHE A 397 -25.21 7.84 20.25
CA PHE A 397 -25.60 9.25 20.26
C PHE A 397 -26.61 9.62 19.15
N LEU A 398 -26.65 8.85 18.06
CA LEU A 398 -27.54 9.06 16.91
C LEU A 398 -28.76 8.11 16.92
N TYR A 399 -28.74 7.08 17.76
CA TYR A 399 -29.85 6.14 17.95
C TYR A 399 -31.19 6.84 18.16
N SER A 400 -32.23 6.35 17.49
CA SER A 400 -33.63 6.84 17.55
C SER A 400 -33.89 8.30 17.15
N LYS A 401 -32.93 8.99 16.51
CA LYS A 401 -33.07 10.37 16.01
C LYS A 401 -33.50 10.46 14.56
N THR A 402 -34.10 11.59 14.17
CA THR A 402 -34.50 11.85 12.77
C THR A 402 -33.31 12.28 11.89
N ILE A 403 -33.50 12.28 10.56
CA ILE A 403 -32.47 12.69 9.59
C ILE A 403 -31.99 14.13 9.84
N GLU A 404 -32.90 15.06 10.14
CA GLU A 404 -32.58 16.46 10.43
C GLU A 404 -31.77 16.60 11.74
N GLU A 405 -32.07 15.77 12.74
CA GLU A 405 -31.30 15.70 13.98
C GLU A 405 -29.91 15.08 13.74
N TRP A 406 -29.78 14.09 12.85
CA TRP A 406 -28.49 13.54 12.42
C TRP A 406 -27.63 14.58 11.71
N GLU A 407 -28.19 15.31 10.74
CA GLU A 407 -27.49 16.39 10.03
C GLU A 407 -26.99 17.46 11.00
N SER A 408 -27.86 17.93 11.91
CA SER A 408 -27.52 18.91 12.94
C SER A 408 -26.45 18.38 13.92
N ALA A 409 -26.56 17.13 14.35
CA ALA A 409 -25.61 16.48 15.25
C ALA A 409 -24.22 16.28 14.61
N LEU A 410 -24.17 15.80 13.36
CA LEU A 410 -22.93 15.63 12.60
C LEU A 410 -22.31 16.98 12.22
N GLY A 411 -23.13 17.98 11.90
CA GLY A 411 -22.69 19.37 11.72
C GLY A 411 -22.02 19.94 12.97
N LYS A 412 -22.61 19.72 14.15
CA LYS A 412 -22.01 20.10 15.44
C LYS A 412 -20.68 19.38 15.68
N LEU A 413 -20.58 18.09 15.37
CA LEU A 413 -19.37 17.27 15.58
C LEU A 413 -18.17 17.70 14.74
N LYS A 414 -18.37 18.36 13.58
CA LYS A 414 -17.29 18.97 12.80
C LYS A 414 -16.58 20.11 13.55
N ILE A 415 -17.28 20.77 14.49
CA ILE A 415 -16.76 21.93 15.23
C ILE A 415 -16.35 21.52 16.66
N TYR A 416 -17.20 20.75 17.35
CA TYR A 416 -17.04 20.38 18.75
C TYR A 416 -16.97 18.85 18.88
N PRO A 417 -15.87 18.26 19.37
CA PRO A 417 -15.79 16.81 19.55
C PRO A 417 -16.82 16.33 20.57
N ASN A 418 -17.27 15.08 20.43
CA ASN A 418 -18.04 14.42 21.47
C ASN A 418 -17.18 14.27 22.75
N ILE A 419 -17.76 14.59 23.91
CA ILE A 419 -17.05 14.66 25.19
C ILE A 419 -16.49 13.29 25.64
N ASP A 420 -17.18 12.18 25.35
CA ASP A 420 -16.76 10.84 25.74
C ASP A 420 -15.56 10.36 24.90
N ILE A 421 -15.56 10.70 23.61
CA ILE A 421 -14.42 10.47 22.70
C ILE A 421 -13.23 11.32 23.14
N PHE A 422 -13.48 12.62 23.39
CA PHE A 422 -12.47 13.58 23.82
C PHE A 422 -11.76 13.12 25.11
N ASN A 423 -12.52 12.76 26.15
CA ASN A 423 -11.98 12.33 27.44
C ASN A 423 -11.09 11.09 27.31
N VAL A 424 -11.48 10.08 26.51
CA VAL A 424 -10.68 8.86 26.35
C VAL A 424 -9.39 9.10 25.57
N LEU A 425 -9.40 9.98 24.56
CA LEU A 425 -8.18 10.34 23.81
C LEU A 425 -7.24 11.20 24.67
N LYS A 426 -7.79 12.14 25.45
CA LYS A 426 -7.03 13.11 26.26
C LYS A 426 -6.11 12.48 27.29
N LEU A 427 -6.46 11.29 27.81
CA LEU A 427 -5.60 10.53 28.74
C LEU A 427 -4.15 10.32 28.24
N SER A 428 -3.91 10.20 26.93
CA SER A 428 -2.54 10.09 26.39
C SER A 428 -1.80 11.43 26.39
N TYR A 429 -2.51 12.56 26.29
CA TYR A 429 -1.99 13.93 26.34
C TYR A 429 -1.74 14.39 27.79
N ASP A 430 -2.61 14.03 28.73
CA ASP A 430 -2.46 14.39 30.15
C ASP A 430 -1.20 13.76 30.77
N GLY A 431 -0.73 12.63 30.22
CA GLY A 431 0.53 11.96 30.60
C GLY A 431 1.79 12.46 29.90
N LEU A 432 1.76 13.64 29.26
CA LEU A 432 2.91 14.35 28.70
C LEU A 432 3.45 15.41 29.67
N ASP A 433 4.73 15.78 29.52
CA ASP A 433 5.23 17.02 30.14
C ASP A 433 4.74 18.28 29.40
N ASP A 434 4.96 19.46 29.97
CA ASP A 434 4.38 20.70 29.43
C ASP A 434 5.01 21.14 28.10
N LEU A 435 6.30 20.84 27.86
CA LEU A 435 6.94 21.10 26.57
C LEU A 435 6.45 20.11 25.50
N GLU A 436 6.23 18.86 25.88
CA GLU A 436 5.63 17.84 25.02
C GLU A 436 4.19 18.18 24.62
N LYS A 437 3.41 18.78 25.54
CA LYS A 437 2.06 19.31 25.26
C LYS A 437 2.11 20.43 24.23
N ASP A 438 3.05 21.37 24.36
CA ASP A 438 3.20 22.44 23.36
C ASP A 438 3.67 21.92 21.99
N ILE A 439 4.59 20.95 21.95
CA ILE A 439 4.98 20.27 20.71
C ILE A 439 3.76 19.56 20.08
N PHE A 440 2.93 18.89 20.88
CA PHE A 440 1.71 18.25 20.41
C PHE A 440 0.73 19.25 19.78
N LEU A 441 0.51 20.39 20.45
CA LEU A 441 -0.39 21.43 19.96
C LEU A 441 0.15 22.12 18.71
N ASP A 442 1.47 22.40 18.65
CA ASP A 442 2.12 22.93 17.44
C ASP A 442 1.97 21.97 16.25
N ILE A 443 2.08 20.65 16.46
CA ILE A 443 1.84 19.65 15.42
C ILE A 443 0.37 19.60 14.99
N ALA A 444 -0.57 19.55 15.95
CA ALA A 444 -2.01 19.47 15.69
C ALA A 444 -2.54 20.67 14.89
N PHE A 445 -1.95 21.85 15.09
CA PHE A 445 -2.33 23.07 14.39
C PHE A 445 -1.57 23.28 13.07
N PHE A 446 -0.24 23.14 13.06
CA PHE A 446 0.59 23.65 11.96
C PHE A 446 1.35 22.59 11.15
N PHE A 447 1.65 21.41 11.73
CA PHE A 447 2.61 20.45 11.15
C PHE A 447 2.06 19.05 10.80
N LYS A 448 0.74 18.81 10.86
CA LYS A 448 0.16 17.57 10.33
C LYS A 448 0.49 17.43 8.83
N GLY A 449 1.15 16.33 8.47
CA GLY A 449 1.58 16.00 7.10
C GLY A 449 2.92 16.61 6.66
N GLU A 450 3.58 17.40 7.51
CA GLU A 450 4.89 17.99 7.20
C GLU A 450 6.04 16.99 7.45
N ASP A 451 7.19 17.22 6.81
CA ASP A 451 8.39 16.40 7.03
C ASP A 451 8.95 16.57 8.46
N LYS A 452 9.24 15.45 9.11
CA LYS A 452 9.66 15.38 10.50
C LYS A 452 10.94 16.15 10.80
N ASP A 453 11.92 16.15 9.90
CA ASP A 453 13.21 16.79 10.15
C ASP A 453 13.11 18.32 9.99
N VAL A 454 12.23 18.79 9.09
CA VAL A 454 11.81 20.20 9.04
C VAL A 454 11.14 20.63 10.35
N VAL A 455 10.25 19.80 10.89
CA VAL A 455 9.54 20.07 12.16
C VAL A 455 10.48 20.05 13.37
N ILE A 456 11.41 19.08 13.44
CA ILE A 456 12.46 19.05 14.47
C ILE A 456 13.26 20.35 14.44
N SER A 457 13.81 20.71 13.28
CA SER A 457 14.63 21.91 13.19
C SER A 457 13.88 23.20 13.51
N PHE A 458 12.57 23.23 13.24
CA PHE A 458 11.74 24.36 13.60
C PHE A 458 11.56 24.45 15.12
N LEU A 459 11.16 23.35 15.78
CA LEU A 459 10.87 23.34 17.20
C LEU A 459 12.14 23.54 18.05
N GLU A 460 13.32 23.13 17.56
CA GLU A 460 14.62 23.49 18.14
C GLU A 460 14.83 25.03 18.19
N SER A 461 14.42 25.77 17.16
CA SER A 461 14.47 27.24 17.15
C SER A 461 13.50 27.93 18.13
N CYS A 462 12.47 27.20 18.56
CA CYS A 462 11.57 27.63 19.63
C CYS A 462 12.18 27.42 21.02
N GLY A 463 13.34 26.75 21.12
CA GLY A 463 13.95 26.33 22.38
C GLY A 463 13.38 25.03 22.95
N PHE A 464 12.64 24.26 22.15
CA PHE A 464 12.10 22.95 22.56
C PHE A 464 13.09 21.81 22.31
N PHE A 465 12.77 20.63 22.84
CA PHE A 465 13.54 19.39 22.65
C PHE A 465 12.77 18.37 21.78
N PRO A 466 12.52 18.67 20.48
CA PRO A 466 11.59 17.89 19.67
C PRO A 466 12.04 16.46 19.38
N ALA A 467 13.34 16.17 19.36
CA ALA A 467 13.83 14.80 19.16
C ALA A 467 13.32 13.82 20.24
N ILE A 468 13.24 14.25 21.51
CA ILE A 468 12.63 13.45 22.58
C ILE A 468 11.11 13.60 22.59
N GLY A 469 10.57 14.81 22.41
CA GLY A 469 9.12 15.07 22.44
C GLY A 469 8.36 14.33 21.35
N ILE A 470 8.74 14.46 20.07
CA ILE A 470 8.16 13.71 18.95
C ILE A 470 8.31 12.19 19.17
N GLY A 471 9.43 11.77 19.74
CA GLY A 471 9.66 10.37 20.14
C GLY A 471 8.67 9.87 21.20
N ASN A 472 8.30 10.70 22.18
CA ASN A 472 7.34 10.36 23.22
C ASN A 472 5.88 10.46 22.73
N LEU A 473 5.53 11.46 21.91
CA LEU A 473 4.24 11.52 21.23
C LEU A 473 3.99 10.27 20.37
N SER A 474 5.01 9.82 19.63
CA SER A 474 4.93 8.59 18.85
C SER A 474 4.79 7.34 19.73
N ARG A 475 5.54 7.24 20.85
CA ARG A 475 5.40 6.12 21.82
C ARG A 475 4.02 6.07 22.46
N LYS A 476 3.39 7.21 22.75
CA LYS A 476 2.03 7.31 23.34
C LYS A 476 0.88 7.20 22.31
N ALA A 477 1.20 6.86 21.06
CA ALA A 477 0.27 6.74 19.94
C ALA A 477 -0.54 8.01 19.65
N LEU A 478 0.07 9.18 19.86
CA LEU A 478 -0.50 10.49 19.52
C LEU A 478 -0.18 10.94 18.09
N ILE A 479 0.92 10.45 17.53
CA ILE A 479 1.35 10.68 16.14
C ILE A 479 1.98 9.41 15.56
N THR A 480 1.98 9.29 14.24
CA THR A 480 2.67 8.25 13.48
C THR A 480 3.65 8.90 12.52
N ILE A 481 4.86 8.34 12.38
CA ILE A 481 5.81 8.79 11.35
C ILE A 481 5.65 7.85 10.15
N SER A 482 5.34 8.41 8.98
CA SER A 482 5.14 7.61 7.77
C SER A 482 6.46 7.08 7.21
N ASN A 483 6.38 6.11 6.29
CA ASN A 483 7.54 5.62 5.53
C ASN A 483 8.20 6.74 4.66
N ARG A 484 7.56 7.90 4.50
CA ARG A 484 8.08 9.08 3.81
C ARG A 484 8.64 10.15 4.77
N ASN A 485 8.85 9.79 6.05
CA ASN A 485 9.30 10.71 7.11
C ASN A 485 8.32 11.86 7.44
N THR A 486 7.05 11.77 7.04
CA THR A 486 6.02 12.77 7.40
C THR A 486 5.42 12.49 8.77
N ILE A 487 5.05 13.54 9.51
CA ILE A 487 4.34 13.45 10.79
C ILE A 487 2.83 13.38 10.52
N GLU A 488 2.26 12.20 10.69
CA GLU A 488 0.81 11.97 10.60
C GLU A 488 0.15 12.03 11.98
N MET A 489 -1.06 12.57 12.03
CA MET A 489 -1.89 12.66 13.23
C MET A 489 -3.34 12.28 12.88
N HIS A 490 -3.94 11.40 13.67
CA HIS A 490 -5.34 11.00 13.48
C HIS A 490 -6.30 12.17 13.67
N ASP A 491 -7.35 12.28 12.87
CA ASP A 491 -8.22 13.48 12.88
C ASP A 491 -8.90 13.74 14.23
N LEU A 492 -9.36 12.68 14.91
CA LEU A 492 -9.88 12.81 16.28
C LEU A 492 -8.84 13.30 17.30
N ILE A 493 -7.54 12.99 17.11
CA ILE A 493 -6.46 13.52 17.95
C ILE A 493 -6.21 14.99 17.61
N GLY A 494 -6.19 15.35 16.33
CA GLY A 494 -6.06 16.74 15.89
C GLY A 494 -7.22 17.61 16.40
N GLN A 495 -8.45 17.08 16.38
CA GLN A 495 -9.62 17.75 16.93
C GLN A 495 -9.55 17.88 18.46
N MET A 496 -9.07 16.86 19.17
CA MET A 496 -8.78 16.94 20.60
C MET A 496 -7.80 18.08 20.92
N GLY A 497 -6.72 18.24 20.14
CA GLY A 497 -5.79 19.35 20.27
C GLY A 497 -6.45 20.73 20.08
N ARG A 498 -7.33 20.87 19.08
CA ARG A 498 -8.10 22.11 18.87
C ARG A 498 -9.08 22.40 20.00
N GLU A 499 -9.73 21.38 20.56
CA GLU A 499 -10.65 21.52 21.69
C GLU A 499 -9.92 21.88 23.00
N ILE A 500 -8.73 21.33 23.25
CA ILE A 500 -7.88 21.72 24.39
C ILE A 500 -7.61 23.23 24.34
N VAL A 501 -7.18 23.76 23.19
CA VAL A 501 -6.92 25.20 23.02
C VAL A 501 -8.21 26.03 23.10
N ARG A 502 -9.34 25.50 22.63
CA ARG A 502 -10.65 26.17 22.80
C ARG A 502 -11.06 26.29 24.27
N GLN A 503 -10.67 25.34 25.12
CA GLN A 503 -10.97 25.33 26.55
C GLN A 503 -10.14 26.35 27.36
N GLU A 504 -8.99 26.80 26.86
CA GLU A 504 -8.21 27.90 27.46
C GLU A 504 -9.05 29.19 27.61
N SER A 505 -9.85 29.51 26.60
CA SER A 505 -10.82 30.61 26.64
C SER A 505 -12.01 30.34 25.72
N ILE A 506 -13.10 29.82 26.31
CA ILE A 506 -14.31 29.44 25.56
C ILE A 506 -14.97 30.67 24.91
N LYS A 507 -15.05 31.80 25.63
CA LYS A 507 -15.82 32.99 25.21
C LYS A 507 -15.03 34.02 24.41
N ASP A 508 -13.71 34.09 24.61
CA ASP A 508 -12.86 35.13 24.03
C ASP A 508 -11.70 34.46 23.27
N PRO A 509 -11.84 34.23 21.94
CA PRO A 509 -10.78 33.60 21.15
C PRO A 509 -9.47 34.38 21.21
N GLY A 510 -9.49 35.70 21.43
CA GLY A 510 -8.29 36.54 21.49
C GLY A 510 -7.31 36.18 22.60
N ARG A 511 -7.71 35.32 23.56
CA ARG A 511 -6.91 34.84 24.70
C ARG A 511 -6.42 33.40 24.58
N ARG A 512 -6.58 32.75 23.43
CA ARG A 512 -6.13 31.37 23.19
C ARG A 512 -4.72 31.35 22.60
N SER A 513 -3.93 30.35 22.96
CA SER A 513 -2.57 30.10 22.48
C SER A 513 -2.52 29.97 20.96
N ARG A 514 -3.46 29.23 20.37
CA ARG A 514 -3.47 28.91 18.94
C ARG A 514 -4.86 29.11 18.32
N LEU A 515 -4.92 29.74 17.15
CA LEU A 515 -6.15 30.05 16.43
C LEU A 515 -6.15 29.38 15.06
N SER A 516 -7.23 28.63 14.75
CA SER A 516 -7.39 28.00 13.43
C SER A 516 -8.82 27.96 12.88
N ASN A 517 -9.83 28.40 13.64
CA ASN A 517 -11.19 28.51 13.14
C ASN A 517 -11.31 29.84 12.36
N HIS A 518 -11.76 29.79 11.11
CA HIS A 518 -11.78 30.96 10.22
C HIS A 518 -12.60 32.13 10.76
N GLU A 519 -13.73 31.86 11.42
CA GLU A 519 -14.61 32.89 11.98
C GLU A 519 -14.03 33.47 13.29
N ASP A 520 -13.46 32.64 14.16
CA ASP A 520 -12.74 33.11 15.35
C ASP A 520 -11.54 34.00 14.96
N VAL A 521 -10.72 33.56 14.00
CA VAL A 521 -9.55 34.30 13.51
C VAL A 521 -9.97 35.61 12.87
N TYR A 522 -10.97 35.59 11.98
CA TYR A 522 -11.53 36.80 11.36
C TYR A 522 -11.97 37.81 12.43
N ASN A 523 -12.74 37.35 13.43
CA ASN A 523 -13.24 38.21 14.50
C ASN A 523 -12.14 38.73 15.45
N VAL A 524 -11.05 37.99 15.64
CA VAL A 524 -9.89 38.44 16.43
C VAL A 524 -9.09 39.50 15.68
N LEU A 525 -8.79 39.26 14.40
CA LEU A 525 -7.98 40.15 13.56
C LEU A 525 -8.73 41.43 13.20
N ASN A 526 -9.92 41.32 12.60
CA ASN A 526 -10.70 42.47 12.10
C ASN A 526 -11.21 43.42 13.23
N ASN A 527 -11.12 43.00 14.49
CA ASN A 527 -11.50 43.83 15.64
C ASN A 527 -10.31 44.12 16.59
N ASN A 528 -9.07 43.78 16.21
CA ASN A 528 -7.85 43.94 17.02
C ASN A 528 -7.98 43.43 18.48
N LYS A 529 -8.63 42.27 18.65
CA LYS A 529 -8.93 41.62 19.95
C LYS A 529 -7.85 40.66 20.45
N GLY A 530 -6.82 40.39 19.65
CA GLY A 530 -5.74 39.48 20.04
C GLY A 530 -4.92 40.02 21.23
N THR A 531 -4.47 39.11 22.09
CA THR A 531 -3.65 39.42 23.27
C THR A 531 -2.26 38.79 23.18
N ASP A 532 -1.43 39.06 24.17
CA ASP A 532 -0.14 38.40 24.42
C ASP A 532 -0.24 36.88 24.64
N SER A 533 -1.44 36.35 24.88
CA SER A 533 -1.70 34.91 24.97
C SER A 533 -1.63 34.21 23.60
N VAL A 534 -1.74 34.95 22.48
CA VAL A 534 -1.74 34.36 21.13
C VAL A 534 -0.30 34.08 20.66
N GLU A 535 0.02 32.81 20.48
CA GLU A 535 1.30 32.33 19.95
C GLU A 535 1.23 31.88 18.48
N GLY A 536 0.04 31.53 17.97
CA GLY A 536 -0.08 31.02 16.62
C GLY A 536 -1.42 31.26 15.96
N ILE A 537 -1.40 31.67 14.69
CA ILE A 537 -2.59 31.90 13.88
C ILE A 537 -2.47 31.15 12.56
N MET A 538 -3.44 30.27 12.27
CA MET A 538 -3.64 29.63 10.98
C MET A 538 -4.97 30.07 10.37
N LEU A 539 -4.97 30.45 9.09
CA LEU A 539 -6.15 30.93 8.39
C LEU A 539 -6.17 30.41 6.96
N ASP A 540 -7.24 29.68 6.62
CA ASP A 540 -7.56 29.30 5.25
C ASP A 540 -8.43 30.40 4.63
N LEU A 541 -7.82 31.28 3.85
CA LEU A 541 -8.44 32.48 3.28
C LEU A 541 -9.63 32.15 2.38
N SER A 542 -9.62 30.98 1.73
CA SER A 542 -10.76 30.49 0.92
C SER A 542 -11.99 30.09 1.74
N GLN A 543 -11.90 30.00 3.07
CA GLN A 543 -13.08 29.77 3.93
C GLN A 543 -13.77 31.07 4.35
N ILE A 544 -13.13 32.23 4.15
CA ILE A 544 -13.69 33.54 4.50
C ILE A 544 -14.47 34.08 3.31
N LYS A 545 -15.72 34.51 3.55
CA LYS A 545 -16.64 35.05 2.52
C LYS A 545 -16.73 36.58 2.51
N ARG A 546 -15.84 37.26 3.25
CA ARG A 546 -15.84 38.71 3.48
C ARG A 546 -14.40 39.20 3.50
N ASP A 547 -14.17 40.36 2.90
CA ASP A 547 -12.86 41.00 2.92
C ASP A 547 -12.36 41.22 4.37
N LEU A 548 -11.10 40.89 4.61
CA LEU A 548 -10.44 40.98 5.92
C LEU A 548 -9.61 42.27 5.97
N HIS A 549 -9.96 43.18 6.87
CA HIS A 549 -9.21 44.41 7.09
C HIS A 549 -8.22 44.24 8.24
N LEU A 550 -6.95 44.55 7.97
CA LEU A 550 -5.87 44.55 8.95
C LEU A 550 -5.31 45.97 9.13
N ASP A 551 -5.12 46.36 10.38
CA ASP A 551 -4.52 47.65 10.75
C ASP A 551 -3.00 47.53 10.90
N ALA A 552 -2.31 48.67 10.80
CA ALA A 552 -0.86 48.73 10.92
C ALA A 552 -0.32 48.19 12.26
N ASP A 553 -1.11 48.27 13.33
CA ASP A 553 -0.78 47.83 14.68
C ASP A 553 -1.42 46.48 15.09
N THR A 554 -2.15 45.78 14.21
CA THR A 554 -2.85 44.52 14.56
C THR A 554 -1.95 43.51 15.27
N PHE A 555 -0.72 43.30 14.79
CA PHE A 555 0.23 42.36 15.40
C PHE A 555 0.96 42.90 16.64
N LYS A 556 0.90 44.20 16.92
CA LYS A 556 1.56 44.84 18.08
C LYS A 556 0.97 44.39 19.42
N ARG A 557 -0.30 43.97 19.43
CA ARG A 557 -1.02 43.45 20.60
C ARG A 557 -0.77 41.97 20.88
N MET A 558 -0.14 41.26 19.94
CA MET A 558 0.15 39.82 20.02
C MET A 558 1.68 39.58 19.90
N PRO A 559 2.49 40.09 20.85
CA PRO A 559 3.96 40.08 20.75
C PRO A 559 4.58 38.67 20.72
N ASN A 560 3.86 37.67 21.26
CA ASN A 560 4.33 36.30 21.44
C ASN A 560 4.06 35.37 20.25
N ILE A 561 3.52 35.89 19.13
CA ILE A 561 3.27 35.07 17.94
C ILE A 561 4.58 34.45 17.43
N ARG A 562 4.64 33.12 17.49
CA ARG A 562 5.64 32.24 16.86
C ARG A 562 5.20 31.82 15.45
N PHE A 563 3.89 31.68 15.21
CA PHE A 563 3.32 31.20 13.94
C PHE A 563 2.31 32.14 13.30
N LEU A 564 2.51 32.47 12.03
CA LEU A 564 1.51 33.11 11.18
C LEU A 564 1.41 32.34 9.85
N LYS A 565 0.29 31.65 9.60
CA LYS A 565 0.05 30.82 8.40
C LYS A 565 -1.28 31.17 7.74
N PHE A 566 -1.26 32.09 6.79
CA PHE A 566 -2.39 32.43 5.92
C PHE A 566 -2.20 31.79 4.54
N TYR A 567 -3.13 30.91 4.15
CA TYR A 567 -3.05 30.16 2.90
C TYR A 567 -4.40 30.13 2.19
N ASP A 568 -4.42 29.72 0.91
CA ASP A 568 -5.65 29.52 0.12
C ASP A 568 -5.59 28.08 -0.41
N SER A 569 -6.54 27.24 0.01
CA SER A 569 -6.57 25.82 -0.34
C SER A 569 -7.13 25.52 -1.73
N TRP A 570 -7.84 26.46 -2.37
CA TRP A 570 -8.57 26.21 -3.62
C TRP A 570 -8.11 27.05 -4.82
N ARG A 571 -7.31 28.12 -4.60
CA ARG A 571 -6.85 29.06 -5.64
C ARG A 571 -7.99 29.61 -6.52
N GLN A 572 -9.18 29.76 -5.94
CA GLN A 572 -10.36 30.24 -6.66
C GLN A 572 -10.36 31.76 -6.80
N LYS A 573 -11.07 32.28 -7.81
CA LYS A 573 -11.19 33.74 -8.05
C LYS A 573 -12.05 34.49 -7.03
N GLU A 574 -12.68 33.78 -6.10
CA GLU A 574 -13.67 34.32 -5.14
C GLU A 574 -13.20 34.23 -3.68
N SER A 575 -11.90 34.01 -3.42
CA SER A 575 -11.37 34.15 -2.05
C SER A 575 -11.42 35.61 -1.58
N ALA A 576 -11.67 35.80 -0.28
CA ALA A 576 -11.76 37.12 0.33
C ALA A 576 -10.45 37.92 0.16
N ASN A 577 -10.57 39.22 -0.15
CA ASN A 577 -9.39 40.07 -0.23
C ASN A 577 -8.93 40.40 1.20
N VAL A 578 -7.62 40.31 1.43
CA VAL A 578 -7.01 40.86 2.63
C VAL A 578 -6.53 42.27 2.30
N HIS A 579 -7.13 43.27 2.94
CA HIS A 579 -6.74 44.67 2.82
C HIS A 579 -5.92 45.07 4.05
N VAL A 580 -4.80 45.74 3.82
CA VAL A 580 -4.01 46.34 4.91
C VAL A 580 -4.04 47.86 4.74
N SER A 581 -4.42 48.59 5.79
CA SER A 581 -4.66 50.03 5.72
C SER A 581 -3.40 50.86 5.42
N SER A 582 -2.22 50.34 5.76
CA SER A 582 -0.89 50.86 5.40
C SER A 582 0.18 49.76 5.59
N THR A 583 1.47 50.05 5.41
CA THR A 583 2.53 49.08 5.75
C THR A 583 2.52 48.81 7.26
N PHE A 584 2.61 47.55 7.69
CA PHE A 584 2.64 47.20 9.12
C PHE A 584 3.74 47.92 9.89
N ASP A 585 3.43 48.45 11.08
CA ASP A 585 4.39 49.18 11.94
C ASP A 585 5.56 48.27 12.39
N SER A 586 5.23 47.03 12.77
CA SER A 586 6.17 46.05 13.30
C SER A 586 5.58 44.64 13.25
N PHE A 587 6.40 43.64 12.94
CA PHE A 587 6.05 42.23 13.16
C PHE A 587 6.45 41.76 14.58
N PRO A 588 5.80 40.69 15.10
CA PRO A 588 6.15 40.09 16.39
C PRO A 588 7.61 39.64 16.45
N LYS A 589 8.31 39.92 17.55
CA LYS A 589 9.73 39.57 17.72
C LYS A 589 9.96 38.06 17.92
N GLU A 590 8.92 37.33 18.32
CA GLU A 590 8.98 35.88 18.48
C GLU A 590 8.63 35.11 17.20
N LEU A 591 8.42 35.77 16.07
CA LEU A 591 8.01 35.12 14.83
C LEU A 591 9.06 34.11 14.33
N ARG A 592 8.70 32.83 14.30
CA ARG A 592 9.52 31.70 13.80
C ARG A 592 9.04 31.25 12.42
N TYR A 593 7.73 31.25 12.19
CA TYR A 593 7.06 30.78 10.97
C TYR A 593 6.21 31.90 10.36
N LEU A 594 6.54 32.34 9.15
CA LEU A 594 5.69 33.22 8.35
C LEU A 594 5.33 32.52 7.03
N GLU A 595 4.04 32.24 6.85
CA GLU A 595 3.45 31.83 5.58
C GLU A 595 2.25 32.72 5.26
N TRP A 596 2.26 33.40 4.12
CA TRP A 596 1.20 34.31 3.69
C TRP A 596 1.06 34.28 2.18
N SER A 597 0.19 33.40 1.68
CA SER A 597 -0.18 33.34 0.26
C SER A 597 -0.96 34.58 -0.16
N GLY A 598 -0.61 35.18 -1.30
CA GLY A 598 -1.30 36.36 -1.84
C GLY A 598 -1.14 37.62 -0.99
N CYS A 599 -0.04 37.77 -0.24
CA CYS A 599 0.15 38.90 0.65
C CYS A 599 0.11 40.25 -0.10
N PRO A 600 -0.71 41.22 0.34
CA PRO A 600 -0.95 42.47 -0.38
C PRO A 600 0.18 43.51 -0.19
N VAL A 601 1.10 43.29 0.76
CA VAL A 601 2.15 44.27 1.07
C VAL A 601 3.24 44.29 -0.02
N LYS A 602 3.75 45.49 -0.31
CA LYS A 602 4.84 45.70 -1.29
C LYS A 602 6.23 45.41 -0.72
N SER A 603 6.38 45.55 0.59
CA SER A 603 7.55 45.20 1.39
C SER A 603 7.15 44.91 2.83
N LEU A 604 7.98 44.15 3.54
CA LEU A 604 7.91 43.97 4.99
C LEU A 604 8.59 45.17 5.69
N PRO A 605 8.18 45.53 6.92
CA PRO A 605 8.78 46.65 7.63
C PRO A 605 10.27 46.40 7.94
N PRO A 606 11.13 47.45 7.87
CA PRO A 606 12.57 47.32 8.08
C PRO A 606 12.95 46.93 9.52
N ASN A 607 12.03 47.13 10.48
CA ASN A 607 12.18 46.75 11.88
C ASN A 607 11.82 45.28 12.17
N ILE A 608 11.77 44.41 11.15
CA ILE A 608 11.48 42.99 11.36
C ILE A 608 12.64 42.30 12.10
N CYS A 609 12.38 41.85 13.33
CA CYS A 609 13.36 41.17 14.18
C CYS A 609 13.53 39.71 13.73
N ALA A 610 14.15 39.53 12.56
CA ALA A 610 14.17 38.25 11.84
C ALA A 610 15.21 37.23 12.37
N GLU A 611 15.96 37.56 13.44
CA GLU A 611 16.96 36.68 14.08
C GLU A 611 16.40 35.28 14.37
N LYS A 612 15.15 35.24 14.82
CA LYS A 612 14.41 34.05 15.23
C LYS A 612 13.66 33.36 14.08
N LEU A 613 13.54 33.98 12.90
CA LEU A 613 12.72 33.48 11.80
C LEU A 613 13.37 32.26 11.14
N VAL A 614 12.62 31.15 10.99
CA VAL A 614 13.08 29.90 10.36
C VAL A 614 12.53 29.71 8.95
N LYS A 615 11.26 30.03 8.73
CA LYS A 615 10.58 29.90 7.42
C LYS A 615 9.87 31.19 7.04
N LEU A 616 10.16 31.67 5.84
CA LEU A 616 9.51 32.80 5.18
C LEU A 616 8.90 32.34 3.86
N SER A 617 7.58 32.28 3.77
CA SER A 617 6.84 31.81 2.60
C SER A 617 5.76 32.82 2.23
N MET A 618 5.93 33.55 1.13
CA MET A 618 4.96 34.55 0.67
C MET A 618 4.62 34.32 -0.81
N PRO A 619 4.07 33.14 -1.18
CA PRO A 619 3.80 32.84 -2.58
C PRO A 619 2.69 33.75 -3.13
N ASP A 620 2.73 33.98 -4.45
CA ASP A 620 1.76 34.73 -5.25
C ASP A 620 1.49 36.17 -4.73
N SER A 621 2.46 36.75 -3.99
CA SER A 621 2.33 38.04 -3.28
C SER A 621 2.73 39.28 -4.11
N GLN A 622 2.33 40.47 -3.66
CA GLN A 622 2.62 41.75 -4.33
C GLN A 622 3.96 42.39 -3.95
N VAL A 623 4.83 41.63 -3.27
CA VAL A 623 6.14 42.09 -2.81
C VAL A 623 7.04 42.47 -3.98
N SER A 624 7.54 43.71 -3.99
CA SER A 624 8.54 44.20 -4.95
C SER A 624 9.98 44.11 -4.43
N LYS A 625 10.13 44.20 -3.09
CA LYS A 625 11.36 44.01 -2.32
C LYS A 625 10.97 43.51 -0.93
N LEU A 626 11.69 42.53 -0.38
CA LEU A 626 11.38 42.00 0.96
C LEU A 626 11.52 43.05 2.07
N TRP A 627 12.71 43.63 2.23
CA TRP A 627 13.03 44.66 3.22
C TRP A 627 14.29 45.41 2.80
N ASP A 628 14.55 46.55 3.44
CA ASP A 628 15.80 47.31 3.31
C ASP A 628 16.81 46.93 4.39
N GLY A 629 18.11 47.08 4.07
CA GLY A 629 19.23 46.78 4.97
C GLY A 629 19.57 45.29 5.12
N VAL A 630 20.56 45.02 5.98
CA VAL A 630 21.02 43.67 6.33
C VAL A 630 20.32 43.24 7.62
N GLN A 631 19.57 42.15 7.56
CA GLN A 631 18.88 41.58 8.73
C GLN A 631 19.72 40.46 9.35
N ASP A 632 19.56 40.21 10.66
CA ASP A 632 20.05 38.95 11.23
C ASP A 632 19.08 37.83 10.85
N LEU A 633 19.60 36.78 10.23
CA LEU A 633 18.83 35.67 9.66
C LEU A 633 19.45 34.33 10.07
N VAL A 634 20.16 34.29 11.19
CA VAL A 634 20.95 33.13 11.63
C VAL A 634 20.12 31.84 11.75
N ASN A 635 18.83 31.92 12.07
CA ASN A 635 17.95 30.74 12.15
C ASN A 635 17.18 30.44 10.85
N LEU A 636 17.29 31.28 9.81
CA LEU A 636 16.48 31.16 8.60
C LEU A 636 16.94 29.97 7.75
N LYS A 637 16.01 29.05 7.47
CA LYS A 637 16.24 27.82 6.70
C LYS A 637 15.54 27.78 5.34
N LYS A 638 14.34 28.35 5.23
CA LYS A 638 13.53 28.27 4.00
C LYS A 638 12.95 29.60 3.59
N ILE A 639 13.11 29.94 2.31
CA ILE A 639 12.48 31.09 1.64
C ILE A 639 11.65 30.58 0.45
N ASN A 640 10.39 31.00 0.37
CA ASN A 640 9.52 30.74 -0.78
C ASN A 640 8.78 32.02 -1.20
N LEU A 641 9.14 32.58 -2.35
CA LEU A 641 8.50 33.74 -2.96
C LEU A 641 7.90 33.40 -4.33
N ARG A 642 7.60 32.11 -4.59
CA ARG A 642 7.00 31.65 -5.86
C ARG A 642 5.85 32.56 -6.28
N GLY A 643 5.81 33.01 -7.54
CA GLY A 643 4.72 33.79 -8.11
C GLY A 643 4.73 35.28 -7.72
N CYS A 644 5.75 35.78 -7.00
CA CYS A 644 5.91 37.21 -6.71
C CYS A 644 6.29 38.00 -7.97
N LYS A 645 5.30 38.25 -8.84
CA LYS A 645 5.49 38.86 -10.17
C LYS A 645 6.01 40.30 -10.13
N GLN A 646 5.93 40.97 -8.97
CA GLN A 646 6.45 42.33 -8.77
C GLN A 646 7.88 42.38 -8.23
N LEU A 647 8.45 41.24 -7.79
CA LEU A 647 9.78 41.17 -7.19
C LEU A 647 10.85 41.59 -8.20
N VAL A 648 11.61 42.64 -7.89
CA VAL A 648 12.69 43.16 -8.75
C VAL A 648 14.06 42.80 -8.22
N GLU A 649 14.25 42.91 -6.90
CA GLU A 649 15.51 42.68 -6.19
C GLU A 649 15.30 41.89 -4.89
N LEU A 650 16.37 41.23 -4.44
CA LEU A 650 16.43 40.48 -3.20
C LEU A 650 17.37 41.18 -2.19
N PRO A 651 17.09 41.12 -0.88
CA PRO A 651 17.93 41.73 0.14
C PRO A 651 19.24 40.95 0.33
N ASP A 652 20.14 41.50 1.16
CA ASP A 652 21.35 40.78 1.57
C ASP A 652 21.02 39.61 2.52
N PHE A 653 21.53 38.43 2.15
CA PHE A 653 21.44 37.18 2.90
C PHE A 653 22.79 36.75 3.50
N SER A 654 23.78 37.64 3.58
CA SER A 654 25.11 37.36 4.15
C SER A 654 25.09 36.76 5.56
N ARG A 655 24.08 37.10 6.37
CA ARG A 655 23.85 36.57 7.73
C ARG A 655 22.96 35.32 7.78
N ALA A 656 22.42 34.84 6.66
CA ALA A 656 21.55 33.66 6.59
C ALA A 656 22.35 32.35 6.49
N SER A 657 23.24 32.11 7.46
CA SER A 657 24.21 31.01 7.42
C SER A 657 23.61 29.60 7.49
N ASN A 658 22.35 29.48 7.93
CA ASN A 658 21.60 28.22 8.00
C ASN A 658 20.58 28.03 6.87
N LEU A 659 20.60 28.87 5.83
CA LEU A 659 19.62 28.80 4.75
C LEU A 659 19.85 27.59 3.84
N GLU A 660 18.84 26.73 3.73
CA GLU A 660 18.85 25.43 3.05
C GLU A 660 18.04 25.44 1.74
N GLU A 661 16.98 26.24 1.66
CA GLU A 661 16.05 26.24 0.52
C GLU A 661 15.60 27.64 0.11
N ILE A 662 15.68 27.94 -1.20
CA ILE A 662 15.19 29.17 -1.82
C ILE A 662 14.34 28.83 -3.06
N CYS A 663 13.07 29.23 -3.04
CA CYS A 663 12.13 29.08 -4.14
C CYS A 663 11.67 30.46 -4.66
N LEU A 664 11.98 30.76 -5.92
CA LEU A 664 11.72 32.02 -6.63
C LEU A 664 10.95 31.77 -7.95
N ILE A 665 10.29 30.62 -8.07
CA ILE A 665 9.55 30.19 -9.27
C ILE A 665 8.60 31.31 -9.75
N GLU A 666 8.54 31.59 -11.05
CA GLU A 666 7.68 32.62 -11.67
C GLU A 666 7.87 34.07 -11.16
N CYS A 667 9.01 34.42 -10.55
CA CYS A 667 9.38 35.81 -10.26
C CYS A 667 9.80 36.55 -11.54
N VAL A 668 8.84 36.83 -12.44
CA VAL A 668 9.10 37.25 -13.83
C VAL A 668 9.88 38.57 -13.99
N ARG A 669 9.89 39.44 -12.97
CA ARG A 669 10.59 40.74 -12.96
C ARG A 669 11.98 40.72 -12.28
N LEU A 670 12.36 39.60 -11.65
CA LEU A 670 13.62 39.47 -10.94
C LEU A 670 14.79 39.52 -11.93
N PHE A 671 15.62 40.56 -11.81
CA PHE A 671 16.68 40.87 -12.78
C PHE A 671 18.01 40.16 -12.46
N GLU A 672 18.37 40.09 -11.17
CA GLU A 672 19.57 39.46 -10.65
C GLU A 672 19.32 38.84 -9.27
N LEU A 673 20.18 37.89 -8.86
CA LEU A 673 20.22 37.41 -7.48
C LEU A 673 21.29 38.18 -6.71
N HIS A 674 21.00 38.54 -5.45
CA HIS A 674 22.00 39.16 -4.59
C HIS A 674 23.21 38.20 -4.39
N PRO A 675 24.47 38.64 -4.57
CA PRO A 675 25.65 37.75 -4.55
C PRO A 675 25.82 36.90 -3.28
N SER A 676 25.28 37.37 -2.15
CA SER A 676 25.28 36.62 -0.89
C SER A 676 24.61 35.24 -1.03
N ILE A 677 23.53 35.12 -1.82
CA ILE A 677 22.77 33.88 -2.00
C ILE A 677 23.69 32.76 -2.52
N LEU A 678 24.57 33.10 -3.44
CA LEU A 678 25.51 32.18 -4.07
C LEU A 678 26.81 32.00 -3.26
N SER A 679 26.83 32.52 -2.02
CA SER A 679 27.88 32.32 -1.01
C SER A 679 27.45 31.38 0.13
N ILE A 680 26.17 31.00 0.21
CA ILE A 680 25.61 30.25 1.35
C ILE A 680 26.02 28.78 1.28
N HIS A 681 26.89 28.35 2.19
CA HIS A 681 27.47 27.01 2.15
C HIS A 681 26.47 25.87 2.42
N LYS A 682 25.38 26.13 3.14
CA LYS A 682 24.33 25.14 3.48
C LYS A 682 23.17 25.08 2.48
N LEU A 683 23.16 25.92 1.45
CA LEU A 683 22.06 25.97 0.48
C LEU A 683 21.98 24.67 -0.30
N GLU A 684 20.90 23.91 -0.13
CA GLU A 684 20.67 22.62 -0.77
C GLU A 684 19.82 22.73 -2.04
N ASN A 685 18.82 23.61 -2.04
CA ASN A 685 17.84 23.73 -3.12
C ASN A 685 17.68 25.20 -3.53
N LEU A 686 17.91 25.50 -4.82
CA LEU A 686 17.64 26.82 -5.41
C LEU A 686 16.77 26.63 -6.67
N SER A 687 15.58 27.24 -6.68
CA SER A 687 14.71 27.23 -7.86
C SER A 687 14.39 28.66 -8.31
N VAL A 688 14.70 28.97 -9.57
CA VAL A 688 14.41 30.25 -10.24
C VAL A 688 13.60 30.03 -11.52
N TRP A 689 12.97 28.86 -11.69
CA TRP A 689 12.17 28.51 -12.88
C TRP A 689 11.19 29.63 -13.27
N GLY A 690 11.25 30.11 -14.51
CA GLY A 690 10.36 31.15 -15.01
C GLY A 690 10.70 32.58 -14.60
N CYS A 691 11.89 32.83 -14.02
CA CYS A 691 12.42 34.18 -13.82
C CYS A 691 12.84 34.80 -15.17
N LYS A 692 11.85 35.26 -15.95
CA LYS A 692 12.05 35.71 -17.34
C LYS A 692 13.01 36.89 -17.51
N ALA A 693 13.18 37.74 -16.50
CA ALA A 693 14.10 38.88 -16.54
C ALA A 693 15.54 38.57 -16.06
N LEU A 694 15.77 37.39 -15.46
CA LEU A 694 17.05 37.02 -14.85
C LEU A 694 18.13 36.85 -15.94
N LYS A 695 19.19 37.68 -15.91
CA LYS A 695 20.20 37.73 -16.97
C LYS A 695 21.39 36.79 -16.78
N SER A 696 21.83 36.59 -15.54
CA SER A 696 23.01 35.79 -15.24
C SER A 696 22.88 35.08 -13.89
N LEU A 697 23.58 33.96 -13.76
CA LEU A 697 23.72 33.21 -12.51
C LEU A 697 25.18 32.77 -12.35
N LYS A 698 25.98 33.59 -11.68
CA LYS A 698 27.44 33.43 -11.56
C LYS A 698 27.89 33.36 -10.10
N SER A 699 28.71 32.39 -9.76
CA SER A 699 29.42 32.31 -8.48
C SER A 699 30.86 31.88 -8.66
N ASN A 700 31.78 32.61 -8.02
CA ASN A 700 33.18 32.20 -7.89
C ASN A 700 33.38 31.25 -6.68
N ILE A 701 32.32 30.98 -5.91
CA ILE A 701 32.34 30.14 -4.71
C ILE A 701 31.79 28.75 -5.05
N HIS A 702 32.39 27.72 -4.45
CA HIS A 702 31.93 26.35 -4.58
C HIS A 702 30.81 26.07 -3.55
N LEU A 703 29.60 25.80 -4.04
CA LEU A 703 28.40 25.56 -3.24
C LEU A 703 28.31 24.10 -2.79
N LYS A 704 29.08 23.76 -1.74
CA LYS A 704 29.28 22.39 -1.24
C LYS A 704 28.01 21.57 -0.99
N SER A 705 26.89 22.19 -0.63
CA SER A 705 25.65 21.49 -0.27
C SER A 705 24.56 21.51 -1.35
N LEU A 706 24.76 22.19 -2.49
CA LEU A 706 23.67 22.42 -3.46
C LEU A 706 23.34 21.14 -4.24
N LYS A 707 22.20 20.52 -3.91
CA LYS A 707 21.68 19.25 -4.47
C LYS A 707 20.78 19.43 -5.68
N LYS A 708 20.02 20.54 -5.76
CA LYS A 708 19.07 20.82 -6.85
C LYS A 708 19.12 22.28 -7.30
N LEU A 709 19.17 22.48 -8.62
CA LEU A 709 19.14 23.80 -9.26
C LEU A 709 18.22 23.79 -10.48
N ASP A 710 17.12 24.53 -10.41
CA ASP A 710 16.14 24.65 -11.51
C ASP A 710 16.14 26.07 -12.09
N VAL A 711 16.62 26.19 -13.34
CA VAL A 711 16.71 27.46 -14.08
C VAL A 711 15.86 27.46 -15.36
N ARG A 712 14.88 26.55 -15.47
CA ARG A 712 13.97 26.44 -16.61
C ARG A 712 13.31 27.77 -16.95
N CYS A 713 12.96 27.95 -18.22
CA CYS A 713 12.19 29.10 -18.74
C CYS A 713 12.74 30.50 -18.37
N CYS A 714 14.01 30.62 -17.97
CA CYS A 714 14.67 31.91 -17.73
C CYS A 714 15.11 32.52 -19.07
N SER A 715 14.13 33.02 -19.83
CA SER A 715 14.28 33.44 -21.23
C SER A 715 15.26 34.58 -21.51
N SER A 716 15.77 35.28 -20.48
CA SER A 716 16.83 36.30 -20.61
C SER A 716 18.20 35.83 -20.12
N MET A 717 18.31 34.61 -19.58
CA MET A 717 19.54 34.10 -18.98
C MET A 717 20.56 33.78 -20.07
N LYS A 718 21.67 34.53 -20.09
CA LYS A 718 22.78 34.39 -21.04
C LYS A 718 23.99 33.68 -20.45
N GLU A 719 24.23 33.85 -19.15
CA GLU A 719 25.49 33.46 -18.51
C GLU A 719 25.24 32.60 -17.27
N PHE A 720 25.93 31.45 -17.18
CA PHE A 720 25.85 30.54 -16.05
C PHE A 720 27.25 30.07 -15.63
N SER A 721 27.57 30.21 -14.34
CA SER A 721 28.77 29.65 -13.73
C SER A 721 28.53 29.33 -12.25
N VAL A 722 27.93 28.17 -11.97
CA VAL A 722 27.75 27.63 -10.61
C VAL A 722 28.48 26.28 -10.52
N SER A 723 29.10 25.98 -9.38
CA SER A 723 29.75 24.68 -9.13
C SER A 723 29.35 24.11 -7.76
N SER A 724 29.04 22.81 -7.74
CA SER A 724 28.67 22.01 -6.56
C SER A 724 29.02 20.54 -6.82
N GLU A 725 29.64 19.87 -5.87
CA GLU A 725 29.89 18.42 -5.92
C GLU A 725 28.63 17.58 -5.61
N GLU A 726 27.60 18.17 -5.01
CA GLU A 726 26.35 17.47 -4.59
C GLU A 726 25.19 17.59 -5.59
N LEU A 727 25.33 18.38 -6.66
CA LEU A 727 24.23 18.68 -7.58
C LEU A 727 23.84 17.43 -8.37
N MET A 728 22.58 16.99 -8.24
CA MET A 728 22.08 15.76 -8.88
C MET A 728 21.26 16.00 -10.16
N SER A 729 20.67 17.19 -10.32
CA SER A 729 19.84 17.53 -11.48
C SER A 729 20.02 19.02 -11.84
N LEU A 730 20.10 19.29 -13.14
CA LEU A 730 20.28 20.64 -13.71
C LEU A 730 19.47 20.77 -15.00
N ASN A 731 18.61 21.79 -15.09
CA ASN A 731 17.73 21.97 -16.25
C ASN A 731 17.69 23.44 -16.74
N PHE A 732 18.06 23.62 -18.00
CA PHE A 732 18.19 24.88 -18.74
C PHE A 732 17.13 25.08 -19.83
N ASN A 733 16.12 24.21 -19.91
CA ASN A 733 15.10 24.24 -20.97
C ASN A 733 14.46 25.63 -21.07
N GLY A 734 14.53 26.25 -22.25
CA GLY A 734 13.96 27.58 -22.52
C GLY A 734 14.78 28.77 -21.98
N THR A 735 16.08 28.58 -21.73
CA THR A 735 17.05 29.68 -21.54
C THR A 735 17.70 30.10 -22.86
N ILE A 736 18.47 31.20 -22.86
CA ILE A 736 19.20 31.70 -24.04
C ILE A 736 20.72 31.69 -23.83
N ILE A 737 21.22 30.73 -23.07
CA ILE A 737 22.65 30.60 -22.78
C ILE A 737 23.41 30.36 -24.09
N GLU A 738 24.45 31.17 -24.30
CA GLU A 738 25.28 31.18 -25.52
C GLU A 738 26.53 30.29 -25.33
N MET A 739 27.05 30.18 -24.09
CA MET A 739 28.18 29.31 -23.74
C MET A 739 28.04 28.69 -22.35
N LEU A 740 28.45 27.42 -22.23
CA LEU A 740 28.54 26.68 -20.98
C LEU A 740 30.01 26.66 -20.50
N GLN A 741 30.31 27.13 -19.28
CA GLN A 741 31.68 27.21 -18.79
C GLN A 741 32.24 25.84 -18.31
N SER A 742 33.57 25.71 -18.34
CA SER A 742 34.30 24.50 -17.89
C SER A 742 34.06 24.10 -16.42
N SER A 743 33.50 25.00 -15.62
CA SER A 743 33.04 24.70 -14.25
C SER A 743 32.02 23.56 -14.16
N VAL A 744 31.29 23.28 -15.26
CA VAL A 744 30.33 22.16 -15.32
C VAL A 744 30.99 20.81 -15.07
N GLY A 745 32.25 20.59 -15.45
CA GLY A 745 32.95 19.34 -15.16
C GLY A 745 33.19 19.05 -13.67
N ARG A 746 32.89 20.00 -12.78
CA ARG A 746 32.96 19.84 -11.31
C ARG A 746 31.67 19.27 -10.70
N LEU A 747 30.61 19.07 -11.49
CA LEU A 747 29.31 18.57 -11.02
C LEU A 747 29.29 17.02 -10.97
N SER A 748 30.26 16.41 -10.28
CA SER A 748 30.57 14.97 -10.40
C SER A 748 29.45 14.01 -9.98
N LYS A 749 28.45 14.46 -9.20
CA LYS A 749 27.24 13.70 -8.82
C LYS A 749 26.01 13.98 -9.70
N LEU A 750 26.14 14.78 -10.77
CA LEU A 750 25.02 15.10 -11.66
C LEU A 750 24.54 13.82 -12.36
N VAL A 751 23.24 13.52 -12.21
CA VAL A 751 22.58 12.35 -12.80
C VAL A 751 21.81 12.74 -14.07
N GLU A 752 21.18 13.92 -14.07
CA GLU A 752 20.37 14.41 -15.18
C GLU A 752 20.75 15.84 -15.57
N CYS A 753 21.03 16.06 -16.86
CA CYS A 753 21.30 17.36 -17.45
C CYS A 753 20.38 17.60 -18.65
N ASP A 754 19.56 18.66 -18.59
CA ASP A 754 18.70 19.09 -19.69
C ASP A 754 19.14 20.48 -20.19
N LEU A 755 19.60 20.50 -21.43
CA LEU A 755 20.08 21.65 -22.20
C LEU A 755 19.19 21.88 -23.44
N SER A 756 17.95 21.39 -23.44
CA SER A 756 17.07 21.50 -24.61
C SER A 756 16.67 22.96 -24.94
N ASN A 757 16.59 23.24 -26.24
CA ASN A 757 16.25 24.53 -26.86
C ASN A 757 17.22 25.68 -26.52
N VAL A 758 18.44 25.37 -26.08
CA VAL A 758 19.50 26.34 -25.80
C VAL A 758 20.29 26.69 -27.08
N ARG A 759 20.93 27.86 -27.11
CA ARG A 759 21.67 28.42 -28.26
C ARG A 759 23.18 28.14 -28.18
N LEU A 760 23.54 26.88 -27.96
CA LEU A 760 24.93 26.45 -27.88
C LEU A 760 25.47 26.13 -29.27
N GLU A 761 26.64 26.69 -29.61
CA GLU A 761 27.41 26.27 -30.80
C GLU A 761 28.30 25.05 -30.48
N THR A 762 28.86 25.00 -29.28
CA THR A 762 29.74 23.92 -28.77
C THR A 762 29.46 23.64 -27.28
N LEU A 763 29.94 22.49 -26.80
CA LEU A 763 29.93 22.10 -25.38
C LEU A 763 31.36 21.97 -24.84
N PRO A 764 31.64 22.37 -23.58
CA PRO A 764 32.97 22.22 -22.99
C PRO A 764 33.34 20.74 -22.84
N ASN A 765 34.60 20.40 -23.12
CA ASN A 765 35.11 19.03 -22.98
C ASN A 765 35.06 18.52 -21.53
N GLU A 766 35.06 19.44 -20.57
CA GLU A 766 34.87 19.16 -19.14
C GLU A 766 33.50 18.54 -18.83
N LEU A 767 32.50 18.64 -19.71
CA LEU A 767 31.24 17.91 -19.58
C LEU A 767 31.47 16.40 -19.51
N CYS A 768 32.52 15.87 -20.15
CA CYS A 768 32.89 14.46 -20.10
C CYS A 768 33.45 14.00 -18.73
N LEU A 769 33.67 14.91 -17.78
CA LEU A 769 34.07 14.58 -16.39
C LEU A 769 32.88 14.18 -15.50
N LEU A 770 31.64 14.27 -16.02
CA LEU A 770 30.41 13.94 -15.31
C LEU A 770 30.17 12.42 -15.22
N VAL A 771 31.02 11.72 -14.47
CA VAL A 771 31.01 10.24 -14.34
C VAL A 771 29.70 9.66 -13.75
N SER A 772 28.86 10.48 -13.12
CA SER A 772 27.55 10.07 -12.59
C SER A 772 26.38 10.29 -13.55
N LEU A 773 26.59 10.92 -14.70
CA LEU A 773 25.53 11.35 -15.61
C LEU A 773 24.84 10.14 -16.23
N GLU A 774 23.54 9.98 -15.96
CA GLU A 774 22.69 8.94 -16.56
C GLU A 774 21.89 9.50 -17.76
N LYS A 775 21.58 10.81 -17.79
CA LYS A 775 20.79 11.44 -18.86
C LYS A 775 21.35 12.77 -19.36
N LEU A 776 21.37 12.94 -20.69
CA LEU A 776 21.69 14.20 -21.36
C LEU A 776 20.63 14.54 -22.43
N ASN A 777 19.93 15.65 -22.26
CA ASN A 777 18.99 16.19 -23.26
C ASN A 777 19.55 17.46 -23.92
N LEU A 778 19.58 17.48 -25.25
CA LEU A 778 20.04 18.56 -26.13
C LEU A 778 19.00 18.84 -27.23
N GLU A 779 17.76 18.38 -27.06
CA GLU A 779 16.67 18.57 -28.02
C GLU A 779 16.50 20.04 -28.43
N GLY A 780 16.49 20.35 -29.72
CA GLY A 780 16.27 21.70 -30.24
C GLY A 780 17.49 22.62 -30.21
N CYS A 781 18.69 22.13 -29.87
CA CYS A 781 19.97 22.87 -29.96
C CYS A 781 20.42 23.07 -31.42
N LYS A 782 19.67 23.87 -32.17
CA LYS A 782 19.82 24.03 -33.64
C LYS A 782 21.19 24.52 -34.11
N GLN A 783 21.93 25.22 -33.26
CA GLN A 783 23.25 25.80 -33.57
C GLN A 783 24.42 24.87 -33.21
N LEU A 784 24.17 23.75 -32.54
CA LEU A 784 25.22 22.84 -32.08
C LEU A 784 25.91 22.18 -33.28
N ILE A 785 27.20 22.44 -33.45
CA ILE A 785 28.00 21.98 -34.59
C ILE A 785 28.66 20.62 -34.28
N GLU A 786 29.15 20.46 -33.06
CA GLU A 786 29.87 19.28 -32.59
C GLU A 786 29.56 18.97 -31.11
N LEU A 787 29.70 17.69 -30.75
CA LEU A 787 29.68 17.21 -29.36
C LEU A 787 31.12 17.01 -28.85
N PRO A 788 31.36 17.00 -27.52
CA PRO A 788 32.68 16.79 -26.94
C PRO A 788 33.34 15.49 -27.42
N HIS A 789 34.62 15.56 -27.80
CA HIS A 789 35.33 14.43 -28.40
C HIS A 789 35.47 13.19 -27.50
N ASN A 790 35.35 13.34 -26.17
CA ASN A 790 35.56 12.28 -25.18
C ASN A 790 34.24 11.80 -24.52
N MET A 791 33.10 11.86 -25.22
CA MET A 791 31.79 11.42 -24.73
C MET A 791 31.79 10.00 -24.12
N LYS A 792 32.64 9.09 -24.61
CA LYS A 792 32.86 7.75 -24.04
C LYS A 792 33.25 7.70 -22.56
N ALA A 793 33.79 8.78 -21.99
CA ALA A 793 34.15 8.86 -20.57
C ALA A 793 32.93 8.92 -19.64
N LEU A 794 31.74 9.23 -20.17
CA LEU A 794 30.46 9.24 -19.45
C LEU A 794 29.96 7.80 -19.20
N SER A 795 30.67 7.05 -18.37
CA SER A 795 30.52 5.60 -18.13
C SER A 795 29.17 5.15 -17.55
N ARG A 796 28.27 6.08 -17.21
CA ARG A 796 26.92 5.81 -16.71
C ARG A 796 25.79 6.37 -17.59
N LEU A 797 26.12 7.06 -18.69
CA LEU A 797 25.12 7.69 -19.56
C LEU A 797 24.29 6.60 -20.24
N GLN A 798 22.99 6.61 -19.98
CA GLN A 798 22.00 5.67 -20.53
C GLN A 798 21.12 6.36 -21.58
N ASP A 799 20.77 7.64 -21.38
CA ASP A 799 19.85 8.37 -22.25
C ASP A 799 20.52 9.60 -22.90
N LEU A 800 20.53 9.67 -24.25
CA LEU A 800 21.00 10.82 -25.03
C LEU A 800 19.96 11.26 -26.08
N ASN A 801 19.46 12.49 -25.94
CA ASN A 801 18.57 13.12 -26.92
C ASN A 801 19.26 14.34 -27.55
N ILE A 802 19.39 14.33 -28.87
CA ILE A 802 19.94 15.40 -29.72
C ILE A 802 18.95 15.77 -30.85
N THR A 803 17.67 15.41 -30.69
CA THR A 803 16.59 15.69 -31.66
C THR A 803 16.57 17.16 -32.08
N GLY A 804 16.59 17.47 -33.37
CA GLY A 804 16.55 18.85 -33.90
C GLY A 804 17.86 19.63 -33.80
N CYS A 805 18.99 18.98 -33.51
CA CYS A 805 20.33 19.57 -33.67
C CYS A 805 20.70 19.68 -35.16
N CYS A 806 20.06 20.61 -35.88
CA CYS A 806 20.15 20.70 -37.34
C CYS A 806 21.57 20.90 -37.90
N SER A 807 22.47 21.55 -37.15
CA SER A 807 23.85 21.83 -37.56
C SER A 807 24.88 20.75 -37.20
N LEU A 808 24.48 19.70 -36.48
CA LEU A 808 25.40 18.67 -35.98
C LEU A 808 25.90 17.81 -37.14
N GLY A 809 27.20 17.90 -37.46
CA GLY A 809 27.80 17.24 -38.63
C GLY A 809 28.16 15.77 -38.43
N SER A 810 28.58 15.41 -37.21
CA SER A 810 29.00 14.04 -36.85
C SER A 810 28.80 13.77 -35.36
N LEU A 811 28.82 12.50 -34.97
CA LEU A 811 28.86 12.08 -33.57
C LEU A 811 30.29 11.64 -33.16
N PRO A 812 30.74 11.95 -31.92
CA PRO A 812 31.94 11.41 -31.32
C PRO A 812 31.69 9.99 -30.78
N GLU A 813 32.74 9.32 -30.31
CA GLU A 813 32.64 7.99 -29.68
C GLU A 813 31.75 8.05 -28.42
N LEU A 814 30.60 7.36 -28.47
CA LEU A 814 29.61 7.33 -27.38
C LEU A 814 29.95 6.24 -26.34
N PRO A 815 29.51 6.39 -25.08
CA PRO A 815 29.84 5.44 -24.01
C PRO A 815 29.09 4.11 -24.17
N PRO A 816 29.69 2.98 -23.78
CA PRO A 816 29.08 1.65 -23.91
C PRO A 816 27.88 1.42 -22.97
N SER A 817 27.65 2.31 -22.00
CA SER A 817 26.48 2.31 -21.13
C SER A 817 25.20 2.81 -21.79
N LEU A 818 25.28 3.38 -22.99
CA LEU A 818 24.15 4.04 -23.65
C LEU A 818 23.07 3.02 -24.05
N ILE A 819 21.83 3.32 -23.66
CA ILE A 819 20.65 2.48 -23.89
C ILE A 819 19.71 3.16 -24.89
N HIS A 820 19.60 4.50 -24.87
CA HIS A 820 18.68 5.27 -25.69
C HIS A 820 19.40 6.42 -26.42
N LEU A 821 19.27 6.45 -27.76
CA LEU A 821 19.78 7.52 -28.61
C LEU A 821 18.64 8.08 -29.50
N SER A 822 18.36 9.37 -29.40
CA SER A 822 17.37 10.07 -30.24
C SER A 822 18.03 11.23 -30.99
N ALA A 823 18.05 11.17 -32.32
CA ALA A 823 18.71 12.12 -33.21
C ALA A 823 17.81 12.55 -34.39
N THR A 824 16.48 12.50 -34.19
CA THR A 824 15.48 12.92 -35.18
C THR A 824 15.70 14.37 -35.66
N ASN A 825 15.53 14.65 -36.95
CA ASN A 825 15.74 15.94 -37.62
C ASN A 825 17.19 16.51 -37.59
N CYS A 826 18.23 15.71 -37.38
CA CYS A 826 19.63 16.16 -37.50
C CYS A 826 20.10 16.20 -38.97
N ARG A 827 19.63 17.20 -39.73
CA ARG A 827 19.78 17.25 -41.20
C ARG A 827 21.21 17.36 -41.73
N SER A 828 22.14 17.92 -40.95
CA SER A 828 23.56 17.98 -41.33
C SER A 828 24.36 16.74 -40.93
N LEU A 829 23.74 15.75 -40.27
CA LEU A 829 24.45 14.58 -39.76
C LEU A 829 24.85 13.66 -40.92
N GLU A 830 26.14 13.65 -41.26
CA GLU A 830 26.70 12.89 -42.38
C GLU A 830 27.29 11.54 -41.93
N LYS A 831 27.90 11.50 -40.73
CA LYS A 831 28.66 10.33 -40.25
C LYS A 831 28.40 10.02 -38.78
N LEU A 832 28.32 8.73 -38.47
CA LEU A 832 28.50 8.21 -37.12
C LEU A 832 30.00 8.12 -36.79
N PHE A 833 30.32 7.88 -35.51
CA PHE A 833 31.69 7.64 -35.08
C PHE A 833 32.23 6.28 -35.56
N ASN A 834 33.55 6.14 -35.58
CA ASN A 834 34.24 5.06 -36.26
C ASN A 834 35.13 4.26 -35.28
N ILE A 835 34.54 3.34 -34.51
CA ILE A 835 35.21 2.33 -33.64
C ILE A 835 34.23 1.19 -33.30
N LYS A 836 34.77 -0.04 -33.14
CA LYS A 836 34.13 -1.32 -32.71
C LYS A 836 32.60 -1.30 -32.54
N THR A 837 31.90 -2.00 -33.45
CA THR A 837 30.44 -2.12 -33.54
C THR A 837 29.71 -2.73 -32.32
N LEU A 838 30.44 -3.29 -31.35
CA LEU A 838 29.89 -4.04 -30.21
C LEU A 838 29.11 -3.20 -29.17
N PHE A 839 29.40 -1.90 -28.99
CA PHE A 839 28.65 -1.10 -27.99
C PHE A 839 27.15 -1.01 -28.33
N SER A 840 26.79 -1.14 -29.62
CA SER A 840 25.41 -1.11 -30.09
C SER A 840 24.55 -2.21 -29.47
N LEU A 841 25.16 -3.31 -29.00
CA LEU A 841 24.50 -4.36 -28.24
C LEU A 841 23.85 -3.84 -26.95
N ASN A 842 24.24 -2.68 -26.40
CA ASN A 842 23.59 -2.05 -25.25
C ASN A 842 22.41 -1.12 -25.59
N LEU A 843 22.31 -0.66 -26.84
CA LEU A 843 21.21 0.21 -27.28
C LEU A 843 19.90 -0.57 -27.39
N LYS A 844 18.82 -0.02 -26.82
CA LYS A 844 17.43 -0.48 -26.96
C LYS A 844 16.64 0.33 -27.99
N SER A 845 16.98 1.59 -28.21
CA SER A 845 16.31 2.40 -29.23
C SER A 845 17.22 3.42 -29.88
N ILE A 846 17.05 3.57 -31.20
CA ILE A 846 17.77 4.55 -32.02
C ILE A 846 16.77 5.24 -32.97
N SER A 847 16.69 6.56 -33.01
CA SER A 847 16.00 7.29 -34.09
C SER A 847 16.93 8.27 -34.78
N PHE A 848 17.04 8.13 -36.11
CA PHE A 848 17.70 9.05 -37.05
C PHE A 848 16.70 9.62 -38.07
N GLU A 849 15.41 9.66 -37.74
CA GLU A 849 14.37 10.19 -38.64
C GLU A 849 14.75 11.56 -39.22
N ASN A 850 14.57 11.78 -40.52
CA ASN A 850 14.96 12.99 -41.26
C ASN A 850 16.45 13.37 -41.19
N CYS A 851 17.37 12.45 -40.88
CA CYS A 851 18.82 12.62 -41.07
C CYS A 851 19.23 12.33 -42.52
N GLU A 852 18.73 13.12 -43.47
CA GLU A 852 18.79 12.88 -44.93
C GLU A 852 20.22 12.73 -45.52
N ARG A 853 21.27 13.14 -44.79
CA ARG A 853 22.68 13.07 -45.23
C ARG A 853 23.45 11.88 -44.66
N LEU A 854 22.84 11.07 -43.80
CA LEU A 854 23.52 9.99 -43.10
C LEU A 854 23.91 8.87 -44.08
N ASP A 855 25.20 8.54 -44.16
CA ASP A 855 25.70 7.48 -45.05
C ASP A 855 25.15 6.09 -44.65
N GLU A 856 24.30 5.52 -45.53
CA GLU A 856 23.65 4.21 -45.37
C GLU A 856 24.66 3.09 -45.06
N HIS A 857 25.84 3.11 -45.68
CA HIS A 857 26.85 2.09 -45.46
C HIS A 857 27.51 2.19 -44.08
N SER A 858 27.57 3.38 -43.49
CA SER A 858 28.24 3.64 -42.21
C SER A 858 27.43 3.23 -40.97
N PHE A 859 26.12 2.92 -41.08
CA PHE A 859 25.31 2.59 -39.90
C PHE A 859 24.55 1.24 -39.93
N LEU A 860 24.34 0.61 -41.09
CA LEU A 860 23.50 -0.60 -41.19
C LEU A 860 23.97 -1.80 -40.34
N GLU A 861 25.29 -1.97 -40.13
CA GLU A 861 25.84 -3.02 -39.25
C GLU A 861 25.46 -2.80 -37.77
N TYR A 862 25.49 -1.55 -37.32
CA TYR A 862 25.09 -1.17 -35.95
C TYR A 862 23.60 -1.41 -35.72
N VAL A 863 22.75 -1.23 -36.74
CA VAL A 863 21.30 -1.52 -36.64
C VAL A 863 21.06 -3.01 -36.40
N HIS A 864 21.74 -3.88 -37.14
CA HIS A 864 21.63 -5.33 -36.95
C HIS A 864 22.05 -5.75 -35.54
N LEU A 865 23.23 -5.29 -35.08
CA LEU A 865 23.74 -5.60 -33.74
C LEU A 865 22.90 -4.99 -32.61
N THR A 866 22.34 -3.79 -32.80
CA THR A 866 21.35 -3.20 -31.87
C THR A 866 20.15 -4.14 -31.70
N MET A 867 19.61 -4.67 -32.80
CA MET A 867 18.46 -5.57 -32.74
C MET A 867 18.79 -6.93 -32.12
N MET A 868 20.01 -7.45 -32.32
CA MET A 868 20.52 -8.62 -31.58
C MET A 868 20.59 -8.35 -30.07
N GLY A 869 21.16 -7.21 -29.66
CA GLY A 869 21.26 -6.79 -28.26
C GLY A 869 19.89 -6.61 -27.58
N VAL A 870 18.92 -6.10 -28.32
CA VAL A 870 17.51 -6.02 -27.92
C VAL A 870 16.93 -7.42 -27.64
N ALA A 871 17.11 -8.39 -28.54
CA ALA A 871 16.62 -9.75 -28.35
C ALA A 871 17.27 -10.45 -27.14
N ILE A 872 18.58 -10.27 -26.96
CA ILE A 872 19.34 -10.78 -25.80
C ILE A 872 18.76 -10.26 -24.48
N ARG A 873 18.43 -8.96 -24.37
CA ARG A 873 17.86 -8.40 -23.15
C ARG A 873 16.42 -8.82 -22.88
N ASP A 874 15.62 -9.04 -23.91
CA ASP A 874 14.25 -9.53 -23.75
C ASP A 874 14.23 -10.94 -23.14
N ILE A 875 15.14 -11.82 -23.60
CA ILE A 875 15.38 -13.14 -22.99
C ILE A 875 15.72 -13.03 -21.50
N LEU A 876 16.59 -12.07 -21.12
CA LEU A 876 17.02 -11.85 -19.74
C LEU A 876 15.91 -11.30 -18.83
N ALA A 877 15.03 -10.44 -19.36
CA ALA A 877 13.94 -9.82 -18.60
C ALA A 877 12.86 -10.84 -18.20
N ASP A 878 12.44 -11.68 -19.15
CA ASP A 878 11.45 -12.77 -18.95
C ASP A 878 11.89 -13.77 -17.87
N MET A 879 13.21 -14.04 -17.77
CA MET A 879 13.81 -14.92 -16.77
C MET A 879 13.77 -14.39 -15.33
N LEU A 880 13.61 -13.08 -15.13
CA LEU A 880 13.71 -12.41 -13.82
C LEU A 880 12.35 -12.14 -13.15
N GLN A 881 11.24 -12.64 -13.72
CA GLN A 881 9.86 -12.45 -13.23
C GLN A 881 9.42 -10.99 -13.04
N TYR A 882 10.04 -10.03 -13.74
CA TYR A 882 9.52 -8.65 -13.81
C TYR A 882 8.25 -8.59 -14.68
N LYS A 883 7.10 -8.94 -14.11
CA LYS A 883 5.81 -8.48 -14.61
C LYS A 883 5.74 -6.96 -14.43
N ILE A 884 5.99 -6.22 -15.50
CA ILE A 884 5.63 -4.81 -15.57
C ILE A 884 4.14 -4.75 -15.90
N GLU A 885 3.31 -4.42 -14.91
CA GLU A 885 1.94 -4.00 -15.17
C GLU A 885 1.94 -2.57 -15.70
N PRO A 886 1.26 -2.26 -16.83
CA PRO A 886 1.14 -0.91 -17.32
C PRO A 886 0.10 -0.15 -16.48
N HIS A 887 0.56 0.57 -15.46
CA HIS A 887 -0.30 1.53 -14.76
C HIS A 887 -0.68 2.68 -15.70
N ALA A 888 -1.96 3.02 -15.72
CA ALA A 888 -2.40 4.35 -16.13
C ALA A 888 -2.13 5.33 -14.96
N ASP A 889 -1.98 6.61 -15.30
CA ASP A 889 -1.73 7.75 -14.41
C ASP A 889 -0.26 7.96 -13.97
N ASP A 890 0.53 8.52 -14.89
CA ASP A 890 1.73 9.30 -14.55
C ASP A 890 1.87 10.44 -15.59
N ASP A 891 1.44 11.66 -15.24
CA ASP A 891 1.55 12.88 -16.08
C ASP A 891 2.88 13.63 -15.80
N ASP A 892 3.88 12.89 -15.32
CA ASP A 892 5.15 13.37 -14.81
C ASP A 892 6.22 13.30 -15.90
N THR A 893 6.88 14.43 -16.19
CA THR A 893 7.62 14.63 -17.45
C THR A 893 8.99 13.94 -17.48
N THR A 894 9.00 12.61 -17.57
CA THR A 894 10.16 11.85 -18.02
C THR A 894 10.42 12.13 -19.51
N PHE A 895 11.58 12.71 -19.82
CA PHE A 895 11.92 13.14 -21.19
C PHE A 895 12.07 11.99 -22.20
N PHE A 896 12.23 10.75 -21.71
CA PHE A 896 12.30 9.55 -22.53
C PHE A 896 11.12 8.64 -22.20
N PRO A 897 10.40 8.11 -23.20
CA PRO A 897 9.14 7.44 -22.93
C PRO A 897 9.23 5.91 -22.94
N GLU A 898 8.37 5.27 -22.15
CA GLU A 898 8.30 3.84 -21.82
C GLU A 898 7.90 2.86 -22.96
N SER A 899 8.58 2.90 -24.12
CA SER A 899 8.56 1.76 -25.05
C SER A 899 9.88 1.57 -25.79
N ASN A 900 10.64 0.61 -25.29
CA ASN A 900 11.99 0.30 -25.70
C ASN A 900 11.95 -0.84 -26.76
N ASN A 901 12.98 -0.97 -27.62
CA ASN A 901 13.19 -2.03 -28.65
C ASN A 901 12.93 -1.68 -30.14
N GLN A 902 13.25 -0.46 -30.61
CA GLN A 902 12.97 0.00 -32.00
C GLN A 902 14.09 0.86 -32.64
N VAL A 903 14.22 0.81 -33.97
CA VAL A 903 15.16 1.62 -34.77
C VAL A 903 14.46 2.28 -35.96
N PHE A 904 14.71 3.58 -36.18
CA PHE A 904 14.17 4.38 -37.29
C PHE A 904 15.26 5.17 -38.00
N TYR A 905 15.24 5.21 -39.34
CA TYR A 905 16.18 6.01 -40.14
C TYR A 905 15.66 6.26 -41.58
N PRO A 906 16.23 7.21 -42.34
CA PRO A 906 15.83 7.51 -43.72
C PRO A 906 16.35 6.46 -44.69
N GLY A 907 15.49 5.90 -45.52
CA GLY A 907 15.87 4.90 -46.52
C GLY A 907 14.67 4.34 -47.27
N SER A 908 14.88 3.97 -48.54
CA SER A 908 13.83 3.51 -49.47
C SER A 908 13.86 1.99 -49.73
N LYS A 909 14.65 1.24 -48.95
CA LYS A 909 14.83 -0.21 -49.10
C LYS A 909 14.88 -0.91 -47.76
N VAL A 910 14.43 -2.16 -47.72
CA VAL A 910 14.63 -3.07 -46.60
C VAL A 910 16.12 -3.43 -46.51
N PRO A 911 16.74 -3.50 -45.30
CA PRO A 911 18.17 -3.80 -45.18
C PRO A 911 18.54 -5.16 -45.80
N PRO A 912 19.69 -5.27 -46.51
CA PRO A 912 20.09 -6.52 -47.18
C PRO A 912 20.18 -7.76 -46.28
N TRP A 913 20.32 -7.60 -44.96
CA TRP A 913 20.44 -8.69 -44.00
C TRP A 913 19.10 -9.33 -43.57
N PHE A 914 17.95 -8.77 -43.95
CA PHE A 914 16.66 -9.46 -43.75
C PHE A 914 16.54 -10.68 -44.67
N ILE A 915 16.26 -11.86 -44.12
CA ILE A 915 16.20 -13.12 -44.89
C ILE A 915 14.98 -13.13 -45.82
N TYR A 916 13.83 -12.67 -45.33
CA TYR A 916 12.60 -12.59 -46.09
C TYR A 916 12.27 -11.11 -46.34
N GLN A 917 12.19 -10.71 -47.61
CA GLN A 917 11.93 -9.33 -48.02
C GLN A 917 10.95 -9.28 -49.19
N THR A 918 10.16 -8.21 -49.28
CA THR A 918 9.25 -7.96 -50.41
C THR A 918 9.03 -6.45 -50.59
N ARG A 919 8.57 -6.05 -51.77
CA ARG A 919 8.11 -4.68 -52.08
C ARG A 919 6.62 -4.49 -51.79
N GLU A 920 5.93 -5.52 -51.34
CA GLU A 920 4.54 -5.45 -50.92
C GLU A 920 4.42 -5.08 -49.44
N ALA A 921 3.22 -4.67 -49.02
CA ALA A 921 2.88 -4.43 -47.62
C ALA A 921 2.71 -5.73 -46.79
N SER A 922 3.03 -6.91 -47.33
CA SER A 922 2.98 -8.17 -46.60
C SER A 922 3.96 -9.22 -47.09
N VAL A 923 4.57 -9.97 -46.18
CA VAL A 923 5.49 -11.07 -46.46
C VAL A 923 5.01 -12.36 -45.79
N THR A 924 5.12 -13.48 -46.50
CA THR A 924 4.93 -14.82 -45.93
C THR A 924 6.28 -15.49 -45.81
N ILE A 925 6.56 -16.08 -44.65
CA ILE A 925 7.78 -16.82 -44.39
C ILE A 925 7.45 -18.28 -44.13
N ASP A 926 8.35 -19.17 -44.56
CA ASP A 926 8.28 -20.59 -44.26
C ASP A 926 9.25 -20.87 -43.10
N LEU A 927 8.74 -21.40 -41.99
CA LEU A 927 9.55 -21.76 -40.84
C LEU A 927 10.11 -23.18 -41.07
N PRO A 928 11.45 -23.37 -41.06
CA PRO A 928 12.06 -24.64 -41.46
C PRO A 928 11.63 -25.79 -40.55
N ALA A 929 11.05 -26.83 -41.15
CA ALA A 929 10.54 -28.01 -40.43
C ALA A 929 11.64 -28.81 -39.70
N ASP A 930 12.90 -28.63 -40.12
CA ASP A 930 14.06 -29.38 -39.62
C ASP A 930 14.75 -28.70 -38.41
N GLN A 931 14.41 -27.44 -38.09
CA GLN A 931 14.85 -26.78 -36.87
C GLN A 931 13.74 -26.85 -35.80
N PRO A 932 14.06 -27.23 -34.55
CA PRO A 932 13.04 -27.38 -33.54
C PRO A 932 12.55 -25.99 -33.09
N LEU A 933 11.24 -25.76 -33.17
CA LEU A 933 10.53 -24.52 -32.80
C LEU A 933 10.81 -24.01 -31.37
N ASN A 934 11.49 -24.79 -30.53
CA ASN A 934 11.95 -24.39 -29.20
C ASN A 934 13.26 -23.57 -29.20
N GLN A 935 13.92 -23.38 -30.35
CA GLN A 935 15.11 -22.53 -30.50
C GLN A 935 14.79 -21.13 -31.05
N LEU A 936 13.55 -20.87 -31.50
CA LEU A 936 13.11 -19.58 -32.01
C LEU A 936 12.91 -18.59 -30.83
N VAL A 937 13.64 -17.49 -30.85
CA VAL A 937 13.61 -16.43 -29.83
C VAL A 937 12.54 -15.38 -30.15
N GLY A 938 12.38 -15.03 -31.43
CA GLY A 938 11.48 -13.97 -31.87
C GLY A 938 11.72 -13.57 -33.32
N PHE A 939 11.21 -12.41 -33.69
CA PHE A 939 11.33 -11.84 -35.04
C PHE A 939 11.81 -10.41 -34.96
N ILE A 940 12.78 -10.04 -35.78
CA ILE A 940 12.95 -8.65 -36.19
C ILE A 940 12.02 -8.41 -37.36
N LEU A 941 11.24 -7.34 -37.27
CA LEU A 941 10.28 -6.91 -38.28
C LEU A 941 10.75 -5.56 -38.85
N CYS A 942 10.60 -5.40 -40.17
CA CYS A 942 10.96 -4.18 -40.89
C CYS A 942 9.84 -3.77 -41.83
N CYS A 943 9.60 -2.47 -41.94
CA CYS A 943 8.84 -1.88 -43.04
C CYS A 943 9.48 -0.59 -43.54
N VAL A 944 9.37 -0.36 -44.84
CA VAL A 944 9.75 0.87 -45.53
C VAL A 944 8.46 1.62 -45.83
N VAL A 945 8.37 2.85 -45.34
CA VAL A 945 7.17 3.68 -45.49
C VAL A 945 7.49 4.85 -46.42
N TYR A 946 6.64 5.03 -47.42
CA TYR A 946 6.77 6.05 -48.45
C TYR A 946 6.46 7.44 -47.92
N HIS A 947 7.26 8.43 -48.29
CA HIS A 947 6.99 9.84 -47.96
C HIS A 947 6.02 10.49 -48.95
N ILE A 948 5.16 11.36 -48.44
CA ILE A 948 4.28 12.21 -49.25
C ILE A 948 4.95 13.58 -49.43
N PRO A 949 5.32 14.00 -50.66
CA PRO A 949 5.97 15.29 -50.90
C PRO A 949 5.12 16.49 -50.43
N SER A 950 5.77 17.46 -49.77
CA SER A 950 5.12 18.58 -49.09
C SER A 950 4.53 19.67 -50.01
N HIS A 951 4.51 19.47 -51.33
CA HIS A 951 4.14 20.46 -52.34
C HIS A 951 2.66 20.42 -52.79
N ILE A 952 1.81 19.59 -52.19
CA ILE A 952 0.36 19.69 -52.40
C ILE A 952 -0.14 20.91 -51.62
N GLU A 953 -0.49 21.98 -52.33
CA GLU A 953 -1.05 23.20 -51.75
C GLU A 953 -2.31 22.89 -50.93
N SER A 954 -2.21 23.02 -49.61
CA SER A 954 -3.40 23.05 -48.76
C SER A 954 -4.13 24.39 -48.94
N PRO A 955 -5.41 24.41 -49.33
CA PRO A 955 -6.15 25.67 -49.44
C PRO A 955 -6.21 26.39 -48.10
N THR A 956 -6.21 27.71 -48.18
CA THR A 956 -5.89 28.61 -47.06
C THR A 956 -6.93 28.65 -45.94
N THR A 957 -6.41 28.72 -44.71
CA THR A 957 -7.04 29.32 -43.51
C THR A 957 -8.35 28.74 -42.95
N SER A 958 -8.25 28.11 -41.77
CA SER A 958 -8.78 28.71 -40.54
C SER A 958 -8.22 28.00 -39.30
N ARG A 959 -8.29 28.65 -38.13
CA ARG A 959 -7.58 28.26 -36.89
C ARG A 959 -8.07 26.90 -36.37
N ALA A 960 -7.14 25.96 -36.18
CA ALA A 960 -7.35 24.75 -35.40
C ALA A 960 -6.11 24.50 -34.50
N PHE A 961 -6.34 24.09 -33.26
CA PHE A 961 -5.27 23.74 -32.32
C PHE A 961 -4.48 22.52 -32.84
N SER A 962 -3.15 22.55 -32.70
CA SER A 962 -2.28 21.54 -33.29
C SER A 962 -2.20 20.26 -32.44
N SER A 963 -3.18 19.37 -32.60
CA SER A 963 -3.17 18.01 -32.03
C SER A 963 -3.33 16.93 -33.11
N LYS A 964 -2.50 16.98 -34.15
CA LYS A 964 -2.35 15.85 -35.08
C LYS A 964 -1.35 14.85 -34.48
N ARG A 965 -1.84 13.71 -33.99
CA ARG A 965 -0.96 12.58 -33.63
C ARG A 965 -0.38 11.96 -34.92
N PRO A 966 0.89 11.51 -34.91
CA PRO A 966 1.52 10.86 -36.07
C PRO A 966 0.93 9.46 -36.35
N PRO A 967 1.23 8.87 -37.53
CA PRO A 967 0.76 7.54 -37.90
C PRO A 967 1.26 6.45 -36.95
N LYS A 968 0.42 5.45 -36.68
CA LYS A 968 0.81 4.19 -36.04
C LYS A 968 1.02 3.12 -37.09
N ILE A 969 2.17 2.46 -37.02
CA ILE A 969 2.44 1.25 -37.80
C ILE A 969 1.88 0.05 -37.03
N ARG A 970 1.16 -0.84 -37.73
CA ARG A 970 0.53 -2.06 -37.19
C ARG A 970 0.97 -3.27 -38.01
N CYS A 971 1.30 -4.38 -37.32
CA CYS A 971 1.55 -5.67 -37.96
C CYS A 971 0.39 -6.64 -37.64
N GLN A 972 -0.39 -6.99 -38.65
CA GLN A 972 -1.66 -7.72 -38.51
C GLN A 972 -1.48 -9.25 -38.48
N TYR A 973 -0.65 -9.73 -37.54
CA TYR A 973 -0.62 -11.13 -37.10
C TYR A 973 -0.84 -11.18 -35.58
N SER A 974 -2.09 -11.34 -35.13
CA SER A 974 -2.43 -11.59 -33.71
C SER A 974 -1.96 -10.55 -32.65
N GLY A 975 -1.91 -9.26 -33.00
CA GLY A 975 -1.88 -8.17 -32.01
C GLY A 975 -0.55 -7.45 -31.76
N PHE A 976 0.41 -7.54 -32.69
CA PHE A 976 1.70 -6.85 -32.57
C PHE A 976 1.57 -5.33 -32.84
N GLY A 977 1.95 -4.48 -31.88
CA GLY A 977 1.60 -3.05 -31.86
C GLY A 977 2.65 -2.09 -31.30
N TYR A 978 2.49 -0.82 -31.70
CA TYR A 978 3.43 0.30 -31.57
C TYR A 978 3.31 1.14 -30.28
N SER A 979 4.45 1.54 -29.70
CA SER A 979 4.63 2.52 -28.61
C SER A 979 4.05 3.92 -28.90
N LYS A 980 3.20 4.50 -28.05
CA LYS A 980 2.51 5.81 -28.19
C LYS A 980 3.39 7.06 -28.38
N GLN A 981 4.71 6.95 -28.40
CA GLN A 981 5.49 7.77 -27.46
C GLN A 981 6.66 8.61 -28.04
N PHE A 982 7.25 8.27 -29.19
CA PHE A 982 8.20 9.16 -29.92
C PHE A 982 7.51 10.17 -30.84
N ALA A 983 6.22 10.39 -30.59
CA ALA A 983 5.24 11.02 -31.47
C ALA A 983 5.29 12.57 -31.54
N LYS A 984 6.41 13.23 -31.19
CA LYS A 984 6.45 14.69 -30.94
C LYS A 984 7.00 15.55 -32.08
N THR A 985 7.70 15.02 -33.07
CA THR A 985 8.21 15.85 -34.18
C THR A 985 8.07 15.22 -35.57
N SER A 986 7.79 16.10 -36.54
CA SER A 986 7.95 15.96 -38.00
C SER A 986 7.07 15.00 -38.82
N ARG A 987 6.67 15.50 -40.00
CA ARG A 987 6.42 14.69 -41.20
C ARG A 987 7.77 14.14 -41.69
N TRP A 988 7.81 12.93 -42.22
CA TRP A 988 9.01 12.45 -42.91
C TRP A 988 9.20 13.15 -44.26
N ASN A 989 10.41 13.61 -44.52
CA ASN A 989 10.79 14.34 -45.75
C ASN A 989 11.20 13.39 -46.90
N SER A 990 11.53 12.15 -46.57
CA SER A 990 12.03 11.09 -47.45
C SER A 990 11.44 9.75 -47.00
N ASP A 991 11.58 8.68 -47.80
CA ASP A 991 11.21 7.34 -47.35
C ASP A 991 11.95 6.98 -46.05
N HIS A 992 11.30 6.21 -45.17
CA HIS A 992 11.85 5.81 -43.87
C HIS A 992 11.75 4.31 -43.64
N VAL A 993 12.81 3.75 -43.07
CA VAL A 993 12.88 2.36 -42.62
C VAL A 993 12.59 2.31 -41.12
N CYS A 994 11.63 1.47 -40.75
CA CYS A 994 11.19 1.26 -39.37
C CYS A 994 11.43 -0.20 -38.99
N ILE A 995 12.22 -0.44 -37.94
CA ILE A 995 12.64 -1.78 -37.50
C ILE A 995 12.33 -1.96 -36.02
N TRP A 996 11.81 -3.13 -35.63
CA TRP A 996 11.56 -3.46 -34.22
C TRP A 996 11.66 -4.97 -33.96
N PHE A 997 11.89 -5.33 -32.70
CA PHE A 997 11.90 -6.72 -32.25
C PHE A 997 10.51 -7.12 -31.71
N HIS A 998 10.14 -8.38 -31.93
CA HIS A 998 9.00 -9.00 -31.29
C HIS A 998 9.34 -10.40 -30.77
N ALA A 999 9.18 -10.62 -29.47
CA ALA A 999 9.49 -11.88 -28.82
C ALA A 999 8.45 -12.97 -29.10
N ALA A 1000 8.87 -14.25 -29.13
CA ALA A 1000 7.99 -15.39 -29.41
C ALA A 1000 7.20 -15.93 -28.19
N HIS A 1001 7.12 -15.18 -27.08
CA HIS A 1001 6.66 -15.69 -25.78
C HIS A 1001 5.26 -16.31 -25.78
N ASN A 1002 5.15 -17.52 -25.21
CA ASN A 1002 3.92 -18.19 -24.79
C ASN A 1002 2.82 -18.41 -25.86
N ARG A 1003 3.18 -18.49 -27.16
CA ARG A 1003 2.23 -18.94 -28.20
C ARG A 1003 2.71 -20.22 -28.86
N GLN A 1004 1.84 -21.23 -28.90
CA GLN A 1004 2.12 -22.48 -29.60
C GLN A 1004 2.02 -22.25 -31.11
N TRP A 1005 3.16 -22.28 -31.80
CA TRP A 1005 3.23 -22.26 -33.26
C TRP A 1005 2.82 -23.63 -33.80
N HIS A 1006 1.71 -23.70 -34.53
CA HIS A 1006 1.08 -24.93 -35.02
C HIS A 1006 0.97 -24.99 -36.56
N GLY A 1007 1.83 -24.27 -37.29
CA GLY A 1007 1.83 -24.23 -38.75
C GLY A 1007 3.21 -23.94 -39.33
N ASN A 1008 3.44 -24.39 -40.57
CA ASN A 1008 4.74 -24.33 -41.23
C ASN A 1008 5.05 -22.97 -41.89
N ASN A 1009 4.04 -22.10 -42.02
CA ASN A 1009 4.15 -20.83 -42.73
C ASN A 1009 3.49 -19.70 -41.91
N ALA A 1010 4.03 -18.49 -41.94
CA ALA A 1010 3.51 -17.32 -41.23
C ALA A 1010 3.48 -16.06 -42.11
N THR A 1011 2.33 -15.40 -42.20
CA THR A 1011 2.15 -14.17 -42.99
C THR A 1011 2.07 -12.93 -42.11
N PHE A 1012 3.00 -11.99 -42.31
CA PHE A 1012 3.06 -10.70 -41.66
C PHE A 1012 2.51 -9.63 -42.61
N LYS A 1013 1.51 -8.85 -42.17
CA LYS A 1013 0.92 -7.75 -42.95
C LYS A 1013 1.13 -6.42 -42.24
N PHE A 1014 1.66 -5.43 -42.93
CA PHE A 1014 2.04 -4.13 -42.38
C PHE A 1014 1.07 -3.04 -42.87
N LYS A 1015 0.69 -2.12 -41.97
CA LYS A 1015 -0.21 -1.00 -42.26
C LYS A 1015 0.22 0.24 -41.47
N ALA A 1016 0.04 1.44 -42.02
CA ALA A 1016 0.29 2.70 -41.35
C ALA A 1016 -0.99 3.58 -41.31
N GLU A 1017 -1.51 3.81 -40.11
CA GLU A 1017 -2.81 4.47 -39.89
C GLU A 1017 -2.65 5.77 -39.08
N THR A 1018 -3.25 6.88 -39.53
CA THR A 1018 -3.25 8.16 -38.77
C THR A 1018 -4.40 8.21 -37.76
N LEU A 1019 -4.10 8.36 -36.47
CA LEU A 1019 -5.11 8.45 -35.40
C LEU A 1019 -5.52 9.90 -35.12
N SER A 1020 -6.59 10.35 -35.76
CA SER A 1020 -7.27 11.59 -35.40
C SER A 1020 -8.14 11.42 -34.16
N GLU A 1021 -7.72 11.99 -33.03
CA GLU A 1021 -8.62 12.28 -31.91
C GLU A 1021 -8.92 13.78 -31.89
N PHE A 1022 -10.18 14.14 -32.12
CA PHE A 1022 -10.88 15.06 -31.21
C PHE A 1022 -12.39 14.84 -31.31
N LYS A 1023 -13.01 14.60 -30.15
CA LYS A 1023 -14.45 14.53 -29.93
C LYS A 1023 -14.83 15.82 -29.21
N VAL A 1024 -15.78 16.59 -29.72
CA VAL A 1024 -16.39 17.70 -28.97
C VAL A 1024 -17.90 17.55 -29.07
N GLU A 1025 -18.50 17.11 -27.97
CA GLU A 1025 -19.94 17.25 -27.74
C GLU A 1025 -20.17 18.64 -27.14
N THR A 1026 -20.92 19.49 -27.85
CA THR A 1026 -21.60 20.64 -27.25
C THR A 1026 -23.01 20.67 -27.78
N ARG A 1027 -23.97 20.24 -26.96
CA ARG A 1027 -25.38 20.63 -27.14
C ARG A 1027 -25.51 22.09 -26.74
N CYS A 1028 -26.13 22.90 -27.58
CA CYS A 1028 -26.95 24.02 -27.15
C CYS A 1028 -28.07 24.19 -28.18
N GLU A 1029 -29.27 24.47 -27.70
CA GLU A 1029 -30.49 24.47 -28.49
C GLU A 1029 -30.69 25.81 -29.23
N ASP A 1030 -31.13 25.77 -30.49
CA ASP A 1030 -32.39 26.40 -30.96
C ASP A 1030 -32.45 26.59 -32.49
N TYR A 1031 -33.69 26.61 -33.00
CA TYR A 1031 -34.14 26.91 -34.38
C TYR A 1031 -33.81 25.94 -35.54
N THR A 1032 -34.87 25.29 -36.03
CA THR A 1032 -35.08 24.86 -37.43
C THR A 1032 -36.07 25.85 -38.11
N PRO A 1033 -36.39 25.77 -39.43
CA PRO A 1033 -35.85 24.99 -40.57
C PRO A 1033 -35.16 25.90 -41.64
N TRP A 1034 -34.56 25.47 -42.75
CA TRP A 1034 -35.18 24.86 -43.96
C TRP A 1034 -34.13 24.31 -44.96
N ASN A 1035 -34.47 23.17 -45.59
CA ASN A 1035 -33.99 22.63 -46.87
C ASN A 1035 -32.71 23.20 -47.56
N LYS A 1036 -31.68 22.35 -47.67
CA LYS A 1036 -31.15 21.85 -48.96
C LYS A 1036 -30.24 20.64 -48.79
N ARG A 1037 -30.38 19.64 -49.67
CA ARG A 1037 -29.43 18.51 -49.79
C ARG A 1037 -28.09 19.02 -50.34
N ILE A 1038 -26.99 18.69 -49.69
CA ILE A 1038 -25.63 18.75 -50.24
C ILE A 1038 -24.94 17.43 -49.85
N PRO A 1039 -24.25 16.73 -50.79
CA PRO A 1039 -23.63 15.44 -50.50
C PRO A 1039 -22.39 15.60 -49.61
N TYR A 1040 -22.17 14.60 -48.74
CA TYR A 1040 -20.97 14.50 -47.92
C TYR A 1040 -19.72 14.35 -48.80
N VAL A 1041 -18.80 15.31 -48.70
CA VAL A 1041 -17.45 15.17 -49.24
C VAL A 1041 -16.62 14.39 -48.24
N TRP A 1042 -16.24 13.17 -48.61
CA TRP A 1042 -15.28 12.36 -47.86
C TRP A 1042 -13.93 13.10 -47.84
N ARG A 1043 -13.44 13.49 -46.64
CA ARG A 1043 -12.03 13.85 -46.49
C ARG A 1043 -11.21 12.58 -46.48
N VAL A 1044 -10.34 12.45 -47.47
CA VAL A 1044 -9.36 11.35 -47.58
C VAL A 1044 -8.51 11.30 -46.31
N ILE A 1045 -8.42 10.11 -45.72
CA ILE A 1045 -7.39 9.79 -44.73
C ILE A 1045 -6.09 9.65 -45.53
N GLU A 1046 -5.07 10.47 -45.23
CA GLU A 1046 -3.71 10.25 -45.72
C GLU A 1046 -3.16 9.00 -45.03
N GLU A 1047 -3.47 7.82 -45.58
CA GLU A 1047 -2.79 6.57 -45.27
C GLU A 1047 -1.37 6.62 -45.87
N TRP A 1048 -0.38 6.23 -45.08
CA TRP A 1048 1.02 6.18 -45.55
C TRP A 1048 1.26 4.82 -46.22
N GLU A 1049 1.80 4.82 -47.43
CA GLU A 1049 2.01 3.59 -48.20
C GLU A 1049 3.25 2.83 -47.69
N VAL A 1050 3.13 1.51 -47.53
CA VAL A 1050 4.25 0.62 -47.22
C VAL A 1050 4.80 0.05 -48.53
N ILE A 1051 5.95 0.55 -48.97
CA ILE A 1051 6.60 0.22 -50.25
C ILE A 1051 7.61 -0.94 -50.16
N GLY A 1052 7.74 -1.51 -48.96
CA GLY A 1052 8.44 -2.77 -48.75
C GLY A 1052 8.40 -3.22 -47.30
N CYS A 1053 8.56 -4.51 -47.06
CA CYS A 1053 8.66 -5.06 -45.72
C CYS A 1053 9.60 -6.27 -45.67
N GLY A 1054 10.08 -6.58 -44.47
CA GLY A 1054 10.99 -7.70 -44.24
C GLY A 1054 10.83 -8.32 -42.86
N VAL A 1055 11.20 -9.59 -42.75
CA VAL A 1055 11.17 -10.38 -41.52
C VAL A 1055 12.47 -11.17 -41.39
N TYR A 1056 13.06 -11.13 -40.20
CA TYR A 1056 14.22 -11.92 -39.82
C TYR A 1056 13.85 -12.73 -38.56
N PRO A 1057 13.60 -14.04 -38.65
CA PRO A 1057 13.47 -14.90 -37.48
C PRO A 1057 14.82 -14.99 -36.75
N ILE A 1058 14.82 -14.84 -35.43
CA ILE A 1058 16.02 -15.00 -34.60
C ILE A 1058 15.96 -16.33 -33.87
N TYR A 1059 17.00 -17.14 -34.04
CA TYR A 1059 17.22 -18.38 -33.31
C TYR A 1059 18.30 -18.21 -32.25
N ALA A 1060 18.32 -19.13 -31.28
CA ALA A 1060 19.33 -19.14 -30.23
C ALA A 1060 20.78 -19.29 -30.77
N SER A 1061 20.96 -19.95 -31.92
CA SER A 1061 22.24 -20.04 -32.65
C SER A 1061 22.80 -18.67 -33.00
N ASP A 1062 21.95 -17.77 -33.50
CA ASP A 1062 22.36 -16.48 -34.06
C ASP A 1062 22.92 -15.58 -32.96
N ILE A 1063 22.35 -15.70 -31.75
CA ILE A 1063 22.82 -15.03 -30.54
C ILE A 1063 24.13 -15.64 -30.02
N LEU A 1064 24.30 -16.97 -30.09
CA LEU A 1064 25.57 -17.63 -29.73
C LEU A 1064 26.71 -17.23 -30.68
N ASP A 1065 26.43 -17.04 -31.97
CA ASP A 1065 27.39 -16.54 -32.96
C ASP A 1065 27.75 -15.07 -32.75
N VAL A 1066 26.81 -14.25 -32.24
CA VAL A 1066 27.12 -12.91 -31.73
C VAL A 1066 28.06 -13.00 -30.52
N PHE A 1067 27.75 -13.84 -29.53
CA PHE A 1067 28.59 -13.99 -28.32
C PHE A 1067 30.02 -14.50 -28.58
N GLN A 1068 30.28 -15.18 -29.70
CA GLN A 1068 31.64 -15.57 -30.13
C GLN A 1068 32.45 -14.38 -30.67
N LYS A 1069 31.79 -13.32 -31.15
CA LYS A 1069 32.39 -12.11 -31.73
C LYS A 1069 32.51 -10.96 -30.72
N VAL A 1070 31.93 -11.11 -29.54
CA VAL A 1070 31.91 -10.13 -28.45
C VAL A 1070 33.14 -10.33 -27.54
N ASP A 1071 33.73 -9.22 -27.10
CA ASP A 1071 34.83 -9.22 -26.13
C ASP A 1071 34.38 -9.87 -24.79
N PRO A 1072 35.12 -10.82 -24.20
CA PRO A 1072 34.77 -11.42 -22.90
C PRO A 1072 34.59 -10.41 -21.76
N GLN A 1073 35.20 -9.22 -21.85
CA GLN A 1073 35.03 -8.14 -20.88
C GLN A 1073 33.80 -7.26 -21.14
N PHE A 1074 33.02 -7.55 -22.19
CA PHE A 1074 31.79 -6.82 -22.50
C PHE A 1074 30.74 -6.96 -21.41
N GLN A 1075 30.00 -5.87 -21.21
CA GLN A 1075 29.10 -5.66 -20.09
C GLN A 1075 27.74 -5.18 -20.60
N PHE A 1076 26.68 -5.91 -20.23
CA PHE A 1076 25.29 -5.58 -20.56
C PHE A 1076 24.67 -4.73 -19.44
N PHE A 1077 24.31 -3.49 -19.73
CA PHE A 1077 23.78 -2.58 -18.71
C PHE A 1077 22.28 -2.85 -18.43
N LYS A 1078 21.90 -2.85 -17.15
CA LYS A 1078 20.50 -3.00 -16.72
C LYS A 1078 19.78 -1.66 -16.84
N ASP A 1079 18.72 -1.63 -17.63
CA ASP A 1079 17.72 -0.57 -17.65
C ASP A 1079 16.99 -0.52 -16.29
N ARG A 1080 17.18 0.57 -15.54
CA ARG A 1080 16.47 0.84 -14.29
C ARG A 1080 15.11 1.42 -14.62
N SER A 1081 14.02 0.69 -14.36
CA SER A 1081 12.66 1.19 -14.62
C SER A 1081 12.36 2.51 -13.90
N SER A 1082 11.40 3.29 -14.40
CA SER A 1082 10.87 4.52 -13.76
C SER A 1082 10.54 4.30 -12.27
N TRP A 1083 10.02 3.11 -11.94
CA TRP A 1083 9.67 2.68 -10.59
C TRP A 1083 10.85 2.50 -9.63
N GLU A 1084 11.98 1.92 -10.07
CA GLU A 1084 13.20 1.82 -9.24
C GLU A 1084 13.78 3.22 -8.91
N ARG A 1085 13.46 4.25 -9.71
CA ARG A 1085 13.95 5.63 -9.53
C ARG A 1085 13.09 6.46 -8.57
N LYS A 1086 11.76 6.22 -8.48
CA LYS A 1086 10.84 6.99 -7.61
C LYS A 1086 10.83 6.56 -6.13
N SER A 1087 11.30 5.36 -5.79
CA SER A 1087 11.07 4.74 -4.48
C SER A 1087 12.06 5.13 -3.35
N GLY A 1088 13.16 5.83 -3.66
CA GLY A 1088 14.11 6.33 -2.66
C GLY A 1088 14.85 5.26 -1.85
N ILE A 1089 14.77 3.99 -2.25
CA ILE A 1089 15.45 2.86 -1.59
C ILE A 1089 16.96 3.10 -1.61
N GLY A 1090 17.61 2.83 -0.48
CA GLY A 1090 19.01 3.20 -0.22
C GLY A 1090 19.97 2.78 -1.33
N ARG A 1091 20.87 3.69 -1.71
CA ARG A 1091 21.95 3.46 -2.67
C ARG A 1091 22.99 2.49 -2.08
N THR A 1092 22.73 1.19 -2.21
CA THR A 1092 23.71 0.11 -1.99
C THR A 1092 23.86 -0.71 -3.26
N ASP A 1093 25.10 -0.98 -3.66
CA ASP A 1093 25.50 -1.46 -4.99
C ASP A 1093 24.99 -2.88 -5.34
N LEU A 1094 23.73 -2.97 -5.74
CA LEU A 1094 23.24 -4.05 -6.59
C LEU A 1094 23.74 -3.78 -8.01
N GLN A 1095 24.63 -4.65 -8.51
CA GLN A 1095 25.31 -4.52 -9.80
C GLN A 1095 24.35 -4.14 -10.93
N SER A 1096 24.52 -2.95 -11.51
CA SER A 1096 23.70 -2.42 -12.61
C SER A 1096 24.08 -2.98 -13.99
N VAL A 1097 24.79 -4.10 -14.02
CA VAL A 1097 25.51 -4.64 -15.17
C VAL A 1097 25.56 -6.16 -15.07
N TYR A 1098 25.32 -6.86 -16.18
CA TYR A 1098 25.57 -8.29 -16.33
C TYR A 1098 26.85 -8.53 -17.13
N THR A 1099 27.68 -9.49 -16.73
CA THR A 1099 28.82 -9.94 -17.53
C THR A 1099 28.38 -10.81 -18.70
N LEU A 1100 29.18 -10.88 -19.77
CA LEU A 1100 28.90 -11.74 -20.93
C LEU A 1100 28.68 -13.22 -20.52
N GLU A 1101 29.45 -13.74 -19.55
CA GLU A 1101 29.30 -15.11 -19.08
C GLU A 1101 28.03 -15.33 -18.26
N GLU A 1102 27.61 -14.38 -17.42
CA GLU A 1102 26.29 -14.46 -16.75
C GLU A 1102 25.14 -14.54 -17.77
N VAL A 1103 25.22 -13.74 -18.84
CA VAL A 1103 24.20 -13.74 -19.91
C VAL A 1103 24.22 -15.07 -20.66
N LYS A 1104 25.39 -15.59 -21.05
CA LYS A 1104 25.54 -16.91 -21.67
C LYS A 1104 24.97 -18.03 -20.78
N THR A 1105 25.40 -18.10 -19.51
CA THR A 1105 24.96 -19.16 -18.57
C THR A 1105 23.44 -19.13 -18.37
N ARG A 1106 22.85 -17.94 -18.19
CA ARG A 1106 21.39 -17.79 -18.06
C ARG A 1106 20.66 -18.20 -19.34
N MET A 1107 21.18 -17.83 -20.51
CA MET A 1107 20.57 -18.21 -21.79
C MET A 1107 20.59 -19.73 -22.00
N ILE A 1108 21.72 -20.39 -21.71
CA ILE A 1108 21.83 -21.86 -21.78
C ILE A 1108 20.81 -22.52 -20.85
N HIS A 1109 20.69 -22.08 -19.60
CA HIS A 1109 19.69 -22.59 -18.67
C HIS A 1109 18.24 -22.36 -19.13
N LYS A 1110 17.94 -21.24 -19.81
CA LYS A 1110 16.60 -21.03 -20.40
C LYS A 1110 16.31 -22.06 -21.49
N MET A 1111 17.26 -22.28 -22.40
CA MET A 1111 17.13 -23.26 -23.48
C MET A 1111 16.91 -24.68 -22.93
N GLU A 1112 17.64 -25.08 -21.88
CA GLU A 1112 17.44 -26.35 -21.17
C GLU A 1112 16.05 -26.44 -20.50
N ALA A 1113 15.58 -25.35 -19.90
CA ALA A 1113 14.28 -25.30 -19.22
C ALA A 1113 13.11 -25.42 -20.22
N ASP A 1114 13.15 -24.69 -21.33
CA ASP A 1114 12.12 -24.76 -22.36
C ASP A 1114 12.13 -26.11 -23.11
N GLN A 1115 13.31 -26.72 -23.32
CA GLN A 1115 13.43 -28.08 -23.83
C GLN A 1115 12.79 -29.12 -22.88
N LYS A 1116 12.98 -28.99 -21.55
CA LYS A 1116 12.29 -29.81 -20.55
C LYS A 1116 10.77 -29.58 -20.59
N ARG A 1117 10.31 -28.33 -20.72
CA ARG A 1117 8.88 -27.96 -20.78
C ARG A 1117 8.16 -28.62 -21.97
N PHE A 1118 8.77 -28.61 -23.16
CA PHE A 1118 8.24 -29.30 -24.34
C PHE A 1118 8.18 -30.84 -24.19
N SER A 1119 9.15 -31.43 -23.48
CA SER A 1119 9.13 -32.88 -23.15
C SER A 1119 7.95 -33.27 -22.23
N SER A 1120 7.46 -32.32 -21.42
CA SER A 1120 6.29 -32.49 -20.56
C SER A 1120 4.97 -32.39 -21.34
N VAL A 1121 4.82 -31.37 -22.20
CA VAL A 1121 3.59 -31.15 -22.99
C VAL A 1121 3.34 -32.28 -23.98
N SER A 1122 4.39 -32.79 -24.64
CA SER A 1122 4.30 -33.93 -25.55
C SER A 1122 3.89 -35.25 -24.87
N ARG A 1123 4.14 -35.41 -23.56
CA ARG A 1123 3.59 -36.52 -22.76
C ARG A 1123 2.09 -36.33 -22.47
N ILE A 1124 1.62 -35.11 -22.21
CA ILE A 1124 0.22 -34.82 -21.89
C ILE A 1124 -0.69 -35.06 -23.11
N CYS A 1125 -0.30 -34.61 -24.31
CA CYS A 1125 -1.08 -34.84 -25.53
C CYS A 1125 -1.21 -36.32 -25.94
N ARG A 1126 -0.32 -37.21 -25.45
CA ARG A 1126 -0.45 -38.67 -25.65
C ARG A 1126 -1.45 -39.34 -24.70
N ILE A 1127 -1.83 -38.69 -23.61
CA ILE A 1127 -2.77 -39.23 -22.62
C ILE A 1127 -4.22 -38.84 -22.98
N SER A 1128 -4.45 -37.70 -23.61
CA SER A 1128 -5.80 -37.22 -23.99
C SER A 1128 -6.45 -38.01 -25.14
N ASN A 1129 -5.68 -38.56 -26.08
CA ASN A 1129 -6.23 -39.19 -27.30
C ASN A 1129 -6.72 -40.64 -27.13
N ASN A 1130 -6.64 -41.24 -25.93
CA ASN A 1130 -6.96 -42.66 -25.71
C ASN A 1130 -8.37 -42.95 -25.15
N ARG A 1131 -9.31 -41.99 -25.18
CA ARG A 1131 -10.69 -42.20 -24.67
C ARG A 1131 -11.82 -41.58 -25.52
N THR A 1132 -11.97 -42.01 -26.78
CA THR A 1132 -13.32 -42.26 -27.36
C THR A 1132 -13.28 -43.07 -28.67
N ARG A 1133 -13.96 -44.24 -28.66
CA ARG A 1133 -14.62 -45.01 -29.74
C ARG A 1133 -13.98 -45.07 -31.15
N MET A 1134 -13.58 -46.22 -31.69
CA MET A 1134 -14.36 -47.42 -32.06
C MET A 1134 -15.50 -47.21 -33.08
N SER A 1135 -15.28 -47.59 -34.35
CA SER A 1135 -16.10 -48.59 -35.06
C SER A 1135 -15.54 -48.99 -36.45
N MET A 1136 -15.28 -50.30 -36.65
CA MET A 1136 -15.17 -51.08 -37.92
C MET A 1136 -14.10 -50.64 -38.97
N VAL A 1137 -13.04 -51.43 -39.29
CA VAL A 1137 -12.98 -52.79 -39.94
C VAL A 1137 -13.43 -52.71 -41.41
N SER A 1138 -12.67 -53.06 -42.46
CA SER A 1138 -11.50 -53.97 -42.67
C SER A 1138 -10.62 -53.41 -43.83
N LEU A 1139 -9.41 -53.88 -44.24
CA LEU A 1139 -8.79 -55.21 -44.38
C LEU A 1139 -7.24 -55.13 -44.23
N LYS A 1140 -6.61 -56.29 -43.95
CA LYS A 1140 -5.16 -56.61 -44.00
C LYS A 1140 -4.92 -57.58 -45.19
N PRO A 1141 -3.71 -58.14 -45.44
CA PRO A 1141 -2.32 -57.62 -45.41
C PRO A 1141 -1.48 -58.06 -46.66
N LYS A 1142 -0.19 -57.66 -46.80
CA LYS A 1142 1.00 -58.55 -46.97
C LYS A 1142 2.28 -57.87 -47.51
N GLU A 1143 3.41 -58.51 -47.16
CA GLU A 1143 4.74 -58.61 -47.84
C GLU A 1143 5.37 -57.35 -48.47
N VAL A 1144 6.55 -56.86 -48.07
CA VAL A 1144 7.87 -57.48 -47.80
C VAL A 1144 8.59 -58.01 -49.04
N SER A 1145 9.36 -57.12 -49.69
CA SER A 1145 10.54 -57.38 -50.53
C SER A 1145 11.08 -56.03 -51.06
N GLN A 1146 12.31 -55.87 -51.52
CA GLN A 1146 13.64 -56.37 -51.08
C GLN A 1146 14.70 -55.58 -51.90
N ARG A 1147 15.92 -55.38 -51.37
CA ARG A 1147 17.13 -54.88 -52.09
C ARG A 1147 17.07 -53.37 -52.47
N LEU A 1148 18.04 -52.49 -52.20
CA LEU A 1148 19.52 -52.53 -52.08
C LEU A 1148 20.28 -52.79 -53.39
N ASN A 1149 21.41 -52.07 -53.51
CA ASN A 1149 22.25 -51.83 -54.69
C ASN A 1149 21.60 -50.82 -55.67
N GLU A 1150 22.33 -49.96 -56.37
CA GLU A 1150 23.78 -49.88 -56.68
C GLU A 1150 24.35 -48.50 -56.20
N GLU A 1151 25.57 -48.42 -55.67
CA GLU A 1151 26.80 -47.88 -56.33
C GLU A 1151 26.58 -46.49 -57.01
N GLU A 1152 27.43 -45.47 -56.82
CA GLU A 1152 28.89 -45.49 -56.77
C GLU A 1152 29.51 -44.56 -55.71
N ASN A 1153 30.75 -44.90 -55.30
CA ASN A 1153 31.68 -44.02 -54.61
C ASN A 1153 33.06 -44.24 -55.24
N GLN A 1154 33.70 -43.20 -55.78
CA GLN A 1154 35.06 -43.18 -56.33
C GLN A 1154 35.55 -41.71 -56.28
N VAL A 1155 36.76 -41.33 -55.89
CA VAL A 1155 38.04 -42.00 -55.57
C VAL A 1155 38.63 -41.23 -54.36
N ASP A 1156 39.02 -41.83 -53.23
CA ASP A 1156 40.35 -42.42 -52.91
C ASP A 1156 41.55 -41.42 -53.06
N GLN A 1157 42.62 -41.39 -52.24
CA GLN A 1157 43.19 -42.39 -51.32
C GLN A 1157 44.32 -41.78 -50.43
N ARG A 1158 44.73 -42.50 -49.35
CA ARG A 1158 46.00 -42.36 -48.53
C ARG A 1158 46.04 -41.19 -47.52
N ASN A 1159 46.64 -41.27 -46.32
CA ASN A 1159 47.21 -42.33 -45.46
C ASN A 1159 47.36 -41.71 -44.03
N SER A 1160 47.56 -42.40 -42.89
CA SER A 1160 47.75 -43.83 -42.55
C SER A 1160 47.44 -44.08 -41.05
N SER A 1161 47.57 -45.33 -40.58
CA SER A 1161 47.26 -45.87 -39.23
C SER A 1161 48.56 -46.15 -38.40
N PRO A 1162 48.63 -46.86 -37.21
CA PRO A 1162 47.62 -47.75 -36.58
C PRO A 1162 47.54 -47.95 -35.02
N LEU A 1163 46.31 -48.28 -34.54
CA LEU A 1163 45.93 -49.37 -33.56
C LEU A 1163 46.46 -49.36 -32.08
N PRO A 1164 45.99 -50.26 -31.16
CA PRO A 1164 44.61 -50.79 -30.90
C PRO A 1164 44.23 -50.97 -29.38
N TRP A 1165 42.92 -51.07 -29.05
CA TRP A 1165 42.34 -52.23 -28.30
C TRP A 1165 40.79 -52.30 -28.39
N ARG A 1166 40.20 -53.42 -27.99
CA ARG A 1166 38.80 -53.87 -28.19
C ARG A 1166 37.96 -53.99 -26.90
N LEU A 1167 36.68 -54.37 -27.09
CA LEU A 1167 35.71 -55.08 -26.20
C LEU A 1167 34.62 -54.16 -25.61
N VAL A 1168 33.32 -54.31 -25.93
CA VAL A 1168 32.35 -55.45 -25.89
C VAL A 1168 31.43 -55.40 -24.66
N THR A 1169 30.19 -54.98 -24.93
CA THR A 1169 28.92 -55.62 -24.57
C THR A 1169 28.72 -56.19 -23.14
N LYS A 1170 27.83 -55.53 -22.37
CA LYS A 1170 26.76 -56.14 -21.54
C LYS A 1170 25.79 -55.04 -21.06
N MET A 1171 24.59 -54.96 -21.63
CA MET A 1171 23.34 -55.54 -21.11
C MET A 1171 22.67 -54.79 -19.94
N PHE A 1172 21.61 -54.06 -20.31
CA PHE A 1172 20.24 -54.18 -19.79
C PHE A 1172 19.91 -54.08 -18.27
N LYS A 1173 19.01 -53.11 -18.00
CA LYS A 1173 17.83 -53.14 -17.09
C LYS A 1173 17.98 -52.91 -15.57
N CYS A 1174 17.18 -51.92 -15.12
CA CYS A 1174 16.47 -51.84 -13.82
C CYS A 1174 17.33 -51.69 -12.54
N LEU A 1175 16.98 -50.89 -11.53
CA LEU A 1175 15.72 -50.26 -11.11
C LEU A 1175 15.94 -48.84 -10.52
N TYR A 1176 14.82 -48.11 -10.35
CA TYR A 1176 14.48 -47.14 -9.29
C TYR A 1176 15.54 -46.71 -8.24
N GLY A 1177 15.54 -45.40 -7.93
CA GLY A 1177 16.02 -44.84 -6.66
C GLY A 1177 15.90 -43.31 -6.66
N CYS A 1178 15.05 -42.74 -5.81
CA CYS A 1178 14.84 -41.29 -5.72
C CYS A 1178 15.91 -40.58 -4.89
N CYS A 1179 16.29 -39.37 -5.30
CA CYS A 1179 16.30 -38.15 -4.48
C CYS A 1179 16.01 -36.95 -5.39
#